data_AF-A0A154PH83-F1
#
_entry.id   AF-A0A154PH83-F1
#
_cell.length_a   1.000
_cell.length_b   1.000
_cell.length_c   1.000
_cell.angle_alpha   90.00
_cell.angle_beta   90.00
_cell.angle_gamma   90.00
#
_symmetry.space_group_name_H-M   'P 1'
#
loop_
_entity.id
_entity.type
_entity.pdbx_description
1 polymer ?
#
loop_
_entity_poly.entity_id
_entity_poly.type
_entity_poly.pdbx_seq_one_letter_code
_entity_poly.pdbx_strand_id
1 'polypeptide(L)'
;MVEWRRSFSRPIKQVRLGANFVPFSKDVLPAEKDWHLIKQPIFHIYWSECSDVDTYKASIKDDIDSWLKTLLQYHIQDWMIVLVETYDIKKTNKLLPRTTVLDKIRSDFASKNGDRCFSVINSVKSEMRSAESWRGLVNRMRQLMLMAYDKTLSRFEDVIREQKENRNHPTWNFCHFFLLQEELAFVLQMLGLHDEALVQYDELDALFTQFVLDFNLGDTPNWLNLFQTPLNNWGGVNLSNGTNHHLRYLLAECKASLLDLRSYLFSRQCAMLLALNKPWEVAQRCLSFVHNTLSELRILEVQRPEGSIECWSFLCALEVLQACQLSSYNIDNNEQLDLCSLHTASLWALARDKLGDLGKLCGLMPGNEPSSEQLHTVVYLIAGMGDSEPQIEGKLTPTDKLKEALSSKEAFKKQYLEHAELAMGTYKHVGRIRSARLIGKELAQFYSELGENPKAVAFLLDALKTYTDEGWRHLAAHTQLELAQCYKRMDDVEKYTKVSAAIASLNVLHVTVRNTYFEEMLGYMKMISSPQPLLIELGCAFVILSMEVKVMDKVVQDCVVNIEISIQSLFPREVRCTKASISVEEIQKPQALTKKKGSKTSVEPSIPLLSKCTLEDMQPFDPRLLQLEVYSYLDYKEDKSLGSASVVHRNTKPVVRRSDSTKHRKPSVNAKGDFSKALSCDEFIMKPGMNTFTLVRCVDQPGFYKVGQLSLVVEEKLEFLSTVLNPQLCYEVAKTQPRITLKCGRDLLAGLIQNIELIVTSGSIKIIKDMKFKLRTSRGLVIQVVESEEVMCKELEISLPVCEPFQTMRLQLKVLAELPPKKDTLSMEHKLNIQCPWGAEESIPLHFGPPLMSTMKLHTANRRKFLQIVVTGLTKQLLQLTDPELTTVTSIDINFQSLNPIAGQRLIIGNEVNVSFMWELEIGKDEKSMMPIKTDFRVKYIPINDAEELNDDPLHLHNLQRMEKGTSVYRCNFDIIDYMTLFTVSSKVQPAGNGGEFCRAGSMCHLYLTVTRILPSPNPNPPPQLMYEVLADQAMLWAVCGRTAGIVSLEVLEKQSVTLDVMPLTSGYLPLPVVRLSRYIPASESKSDIRKSEIASVPRLEPFSPGQVYNASKAQQVHVLPAAPTEAN
;
A
#
# COMPACT_ATOMS: atom_id res chain seq x y z
N MET A 1 45.32 2.35 32.83
CA MET A 1 43.96 2.61 33.36
C MET A 1 43.69 1.64 34.50
N VAL A 2 42.93 2.06 35.50
CA VAL A 2 42.65 1.30 36.72
C VAL A 2 41.14 1.35 36.99
N GLU A 3 40.55 0.24 37.44
CA GLU A 3 39.17 0.24 37.91
C GLU A 3 39.05 0.96 39.25
N TRP A 4 38.21 2.00 39.28
CA TRP A 4 37.87 2.75 40.48
C TRP A 4 36.41 2.50 40.82
N ARG A 5 36.18 2.04 42.05
CA ARG A 5 34.86 1.82 42.63
C ARG A 5 34.66 2.84 43.75
N ARG A 6 33.76 3.79 43.53
CA ARG A 6 33.30 4.74 44.55
C ARG A 6 32.22 4.07 45.45
N SER A 7 31.75 4.78 46.47
CA SER A 7 30.72 4.34 47.43
C SER A 7 29.54 3.55 46.80
N PHE A 8 28.92 2.65 47.59
CA PHE A 8 27.87 1.73 47.16
C PHE A 8 26.69 2.46 46.47
N SER A 9 26.70 2.52 45.13
CA SER A 9 25.63 2.96 44.22
C SER A 9 26.20 3.46 42.88
N ARG A 10 27.47 3.89 42.83
CA ARG A 10 28.09 4.40 41.60
C ARG A 10 28.70 3.28 40.75
N PRO A 11 28.60 3.37 39.40
CA PRO A 11 29.20 2.37 38.51
C PRO A 11 30.73 2.37 38.60
N ILE A 12 31.33 1.21 38.34
CA ILE A 12 32.80 1.09 38.28
C ILE A 12 33.31 1.84 37.05
N LYS A 13 34.32 2.70 37.23
CA LYS A 13 34.90 3.51 36.16
C LYS A 13 36.37 3.17 35.94
N GLN A 14 36.87 3.37 34.72
CA GLN A 14 38.30 3.26 34.44
C GLN A 14 38.95 4.65 34.56
N VAL A 15 39.93 4.78 35.45
CA VAL A 15 40.65 6.04 35.68
C VAL A 15 42.12 5.96 35.26
N ARG A 16 42.70 7.12 34.96
CA ARG A 16 44.14 7.31 34.78
C ARG A 16 44.71 7.93 36.05
N LEU A 17 45.75 7.31 36.61
CA LEU A 17 46.41 7.78 37.81
C LEU A 17 47.85 8.14 37.47
N GLY A 18 48.17 9.44 37.55
CA GLY A 18 49.54 9.94 37.63
C GLY A 18 49.85 10.27 39.09
N ALA A 19 50.99 9.81 39.60
CA ALA A 19 51.41 10.07 40.97
C ALA A 19 52.82 10.68 40.97
N ASN A 20 52.99 11.77 41.71
CA ASN A 20 54.28 12.41 41.95
C ASN A 20 54.65 12.20 43.43
N PHE A 21 55.85 11.66 43.68
CA PHE A 21 56.34 11.45 45.04
C PHE A 21 57.04 12.72 45.55
N VAL A 22 56.70 13.13 46.76
CA VAL A 22 57.30 14.27 47.45
C VAL A 22 57.86 13.78 48.79
N PRO A 23 59.07 14.22 49.21
CA PRO A 23 59.59 13.89 50.54
C PRO A 23 58.65 14.33 51.66
N PHE A 24 58.54 13.53 52.72
CA PHE A 24 57.69 13.86 53.86
C PHE A 24 58.23 15.09 54.60
N SER A 25 57.39 16.12 54.76
CA SER A 25 57.60 17.26 55.65
C SER A 25 56.29 17.60 56.35
N LYS A 26 56.38 18.09 57.60
CA LYS A 26 55.20 18.54 58.35
C LYS A 26 54.49 19.72 57.68
N ASP A 27 55.23 20.54 56.93
CA ASP A 27 54.72 21.75 56.26
C ASP A 27 53.85 21.44 55.04
N VAL A 28 53.87 20.21 54.54
CA VAL A 28 53.14 19.79 53.33
C VAL A 28 51.81 19.11 53.68
N LEU A 29 51.54 18.88 54.98
CA LEU A 29 50.29 18.27 55.45
C LEU A 29 49.15 19.30 55.45
N PRO A 30 47.92 18.91 55.05
CA PRO A 30 46.80 19.82 54.94
C PRO A 30 46.36 20.37 56.30
N ALA A 31 46.15 21.68 56.42
CA ALA A 31 45.53 22.29 57.60
C ALA A 31 43.99 22.15 57.56
N GLU A 32 43.30 22.24 58.71
CA GLU A 32 41.83 22.12 58.80
C GLU A 32 41.05 23.14 57.94
N LYS A 33 41.69 24.24 57.52
CA LYS A 33 41.09 25.31 56.71
C LYS A 33 41.48 25.28 55.23
N ASP A 34 42.30 24.32 54.80
CA ASP A 34 42.73 24.24 53.41
C ASP A 34 41.68 23.51 52.55
N TRP A 35 40.90 24.28 51.80
CA TRP A 35 39.88 23.76 50.89
C TRP A 35 40.39 23.51 49.46
N HIS A 36 41.67 23.16 49.30
CA HIS A 36 42.25 22.89 47.99
C HIS A 36 42.48 21.40 47.76
N LEU A 37 42.04 20.88 46.63
CA LEU A 37 42.18 19.44 46.30
C LEU A 37 43.48 19.15 45.52
N ILE A 38 44.01 20.15 44.82
CA ILE A 38 45.14 20.03 43.90
C ILE A 38 46.44 20.36 44.66
N LYS A 39 47.52 19.58 44.42
CA LYS A 39 48.85 19.70 45.04
C LYS A 39 48.97 19.28 46.52
N GLN A 40 47.93 18.69 47.13
CA GLN A 40 48.03 18.11 48.47
C GLN A 40 48.50 16.64 48.43
N PRO A 41 49.30 16.18 49.43
CA PRO A 41 49.70 14.78 49.53
C PRO A 41 48.52 13.91 50.01
N ILE A 42 48.18 12.87 49.24
CA ILE A 42 46.97 12.07 49.47
C ILE A 42 47.29 10.72 50.15
N PHE A 43 48.46 10.15 49.88
CA PHE A 43 48.85 8.82 50.37
C PHE A 43 50.29 8.83 50.90
N HIS A 44 50.47 8.35 52.12
CA HIS A 44 51.74 8.46 52.86
C HIS A 44 52.42 7.10 52.99
N ILE A 45 53.69 7.00 52.58
CA ILE A 45 54.42 5.73 52.58
C ILE A 45 55.70 5.86 53.38
N TYR A 46 55.89 4.97 54.34
CA TYR A 46 57.12 4.85 55.13
C TYR A 46 57.95 3.67 54.62
N TRP A 47 59.21 3.92 54.28
CA TRP A 47 60.14 2.91 53.78
C TRP A 47 61.20 2.61 54.83
N SER A 48 61.42 1.33 55.11
CA SER A 48 62.45 0.89 56.05
C SER A 48 63.16 -0.36 55.52
N GLU A 49 64.45 -0.48 55.81
CA GLU A 49 65.22 -1.71 55.59
C GLU A 49 65.57 -2.32 56.94
N CYS A 50 65.10 -3.53 57.22
CA CYS A 50 65.34 -4.21 58.49
C CYS A 50 65.45 -5.72 58.30
N SER A 51 66.56 -6.29 58.80
CA SER A 51 66.87 -7.71 58.59
C SER A 51 66.59 -8.61 59.81
N ASP A 52 66.40 -8.01 61.00
CA ASP A 52 66.25 -8.72 62.27
C ASP A 52 65.29 -8.02 63.24
N VAL A 53 64.65 -8.81 64.12
CA VAL A 53 63.57 -8.37 65.02
C VAL A 53 64.09 -7.50 66.18
N ASP A 54 65.37 -7.65 66.55
CA ASP A 54 65.95 -6.92 67.67
C ASP A 54 66.25 -5.47 67.27
N THR A 55 66.80 -5.26 66.06
CA THR A 55 66.95 -3.93 65.44
C THR A 55 65.60 -3.24 65.25
N TYR A 56 64.56 -3.96 64.85
CA TYR A 56 63.20 -3.40 64.75
C TYR A 56 62.71 -2.83 66.09
N LYS A 57 62.89 -3.57 67.19
CA LYS A 57 62.46 -3.13 68.53
C LYS A 57 63.28 -1.97 69.09
N ALA A 58 64.54 -1.85 68.68
CA ALA A 58 65.47 -0.87 69.25
C ALA A 58 65.33 0.55 68.67
N SER A 59 64.91 0.69 67.41
CA SER A 59 64.84 2.01 66.75
C SER A 59 63.62 2.17 65.83
N ILE A 60 63.43 1.25 64.88
CA ILE A 60 62.44 1.40 63.81
C ILE A 60 61.01 1.43 64.36
N LYS A 61 60.73 0.71 65.45
CA LYS A 61 59.42 0.75 66.11
C LYS A 61 59.07 2.15 66.61
N ASP A 62 60.00 2.83 67.28
CA ASP A 62 59.76 4.16 67.83
C ASP A 62 59.65 5.21 66.71
N ASP A 63 60.42 5.06 65.62
CA ASP A 63 60.35 5.94 64.45
C ASP A 63 59.00 5.83 63.72
N ILE A 64 58.50 4.60 63.49
CA ILE A 64 57.20 4.36 62.88
C ILE A 64 56.07 4.91 63.77
N ASP A 65 56.15 4.68 65.09
CA ASP A 65 55.16 5.18 66.05
C ASP A 65 55.11 6.71 66.07
N SER A 66 56.27 7.38 66.06
CA SER A 66 56.38 8.85 65.97
C SER A 66 55.78 9.41 64.68
N TRP A 67 56.06 8.76 63.54
CA TRP A 67 55.49 9.15 62.24
C TRP A 67 53.96 8.97 62.20
N LEU A 68 53.45 7.83 62.67
CA LEU A 68 52.00 7.57 62.73
C LEU A 68 51.28 8.53 63.69
N LYS A 69 51.87 8.86 64.84
CA LYS A 69 51.36 9.89 65.75
C LYS A 69 51.27 11.25 65.08
N THR A 70 52.28 11.61 64.28
CA THR A 70 52.27 12.85 63.49
C THR A 70 51.12 12.85 62.48
N LEU A 71 50.90 11.77 61.73
CA LEU A 71 49.77 11.66 60.79
C LEU A 71 48.41 11.72 61.49
N LEU A 72 48.28 11.09 62.66
CA LEU A 72 47.06 11.09 63.46
C LEU A 72 46.69 12.49 63.98
N GLN A 73 47.67 13.33 64.30
CA GLN A 73 47.45 14.73 64.70
C GLN A 73 46.76 15.55 63.59
N TYR A 74 46.99 15.19 62.32
CA TYR A 74 46.36 15.81 61.15
C TYR A 74 45.14 15.03 60.65
N HIS A 75 44.63 14.07 61.43
CA HIS A 75 43.51 13.18 61.08
C HIS A 75 43.75 12.33 59.80
N ILE A 76 45.02 12.08 59.44
CA ILE A 76 45.39 11.28 58.27
C ILE A 76 45.46 9.81 58.67
N GLN A 77 44.67 8.97 58.00
CA GLN A 77 44.64 7.53 58.23
C GLN A 77 45.12 6.72 57.00
N ASP A 78 45.58 7.40 55.96
CA ASP A 78 45.86 6.83 54.66
C ASP A 78 47.38 6.67 54.48
N TRP A 79 47.88 5.55 55.03
CA TRP A 79 49.30 5.25 55.12
C TRP A 79 49.64 3.81 54.72
N MET A 80 50.92 3.58 54.40
CA MET A 80 51.49 2.27 54.13
C MET A 80 52.92 2.18 54.66
N ILE A 81 53.28 1.02 55.21
CA ILE A 81 54.64 0.73 55.66
C ILE A 81 55.23 -0.32 54.71
N VAL A 82 56.36 0.00 54.10
CA VAL A 82 57.08 -0.86 53.16
C VAL A 82 58.40 -1.27 53.77
N LEU A 83 58.55 -2.57 54.01
CA LEU A 83 59.78 -3.18 54.47
C LEU A 83 60.57 -3.70 53.27
N VAL A 84 61.80 -3.20 53.08
CA VAL A 84 62.72 -3.73 52.08
C VAL A 84 63.48 -4.90 52.71
N GLU A 85 63.21 -6.11 52.23
CA GLU A 85 63.87 -7.33 52.68
C GLU A 85 65.08 -7.65 51.81
N THR A 86 66.22 -7.92 52.46
CA THR A 86 67.41 -8.46 51.81
C THR A 86 67.35 -9.98 51.85
N TYR A 87 67.02 -10.60 50.71
CA TYR A 87 66.87 -12.05 50.62
C TYR A 87 68.23 -12.76 50.75
N ASP A 88 68.36 -13.65 51.75
CA ASP A 88 69.55 -14.45 52.00
C ASP A 88 69.25 -15.94 51.78
N ILE A 89 69.78 -16.50 50.69
CA ILE A 89 69.51 -17.89 50.23
C ILE A 89 69.95 -18.94 51.27
N LYS A 90 70.81 -18.57 52.23
CA LYS A 90 71.40 -19.49 53.21
C LYS A 90 70.50 -19.86 54.41
N LYS A 91 69.29 -19.29 54.54
CA LYS A 91 68.40 -19.48 55.70
C LYS A 91 67.20 -20.44 55.48
N THR A 92 67.35 -21.54 54.73
CA THR A 92 66.21 -22.43 54.40
C THR A 92 65.95 -23.64 55.31
N ASN A 93 66.69 -23.87 56.40
CA ASN A 93 66.49 -25.08 57.23
C ASN A 93 66.25 -24.79 58.73
N LYS A 94 65.07 -24.27 59.11
CA LYS A 94 64.58 -24.37 60.51
C LYS A 94 63.06 -24.67 60.56
N LEU A 95 62.71 -25.79 61.18
CA LEU A 95 61.38 -26.41 61.34
C LEU A 95 60.40 -25.68 62.29
N LEU A 96 60.62 -24.39 62.61
CA LEU A 96 59.71 -23.62 63.50
C LEU A 96 59.33 -22.29 62.85
N PRO A 97 58.03 -21.88 62.83
CA PRO A 97 57.62 -20.58 62.32
C PRO A 97 58.12 -19.49 63.27
N ARG A 98 59.25 -18.85 62.93
CA ARG A 98 59.67 -17.61 63.59
C ARG A 98 58.82 -16.47 63.05
N THR A 99 58.24 -15.66 63.94
CA THR A 99 57.57 -14.41 63.56
C THR A 99 58.55 -13.52 62.81
N THR A 100 58.20 -13.13 61.58
CA THR A 100 59.04 -12.24 60.76
C THR A 100 58.97 -10.80 61.28
N VAL A 101 59.90 -9.95 60.84
CA VAL A 101 59.84 -8.50 61.13
C VAL A 101 58.53 -7.90 60.63
N LEU A 102 58.06 -8.32 59.44
CA LEU A 102 56.78 -7.92 58.89
C LEU A 102 55.59 -8.36 59.78
N ASP A 103 55.60 -9.57 60.33
CA ASP A 103 54.56 -10.03 61.25
C ASP A 103 54.53 -9.22 62.54
N LYS A 104 55.69 -8.78 63.03
CA LYS A 104 55.80 -7.86 64.17
C LYS A 104 55.28 -6.47 63.85
N ILE A 105 55.65 -5.89 62.70
CA ILE A 105 55.09 -4.61 62.23
C ILE A 105 53.57 -4.69 62.09
N ARG A 106 53.04 -5.79 61.53
CA ARG A 106 51.59 -6.01 61.42
C ARG A 106 50.90 -6.11 62.78
N SER A 107 51.50 -6.86 63.72
CA SER A 107 50.97 -7.00 65.08
C SER A 107 50.97 -5.67 65.83
N ASP A 108 52.04 -4.88 65.69
CA ASP A 108 52.26 -3.66 66.47
C ASP A 108 51.44 -2.47 65.91
N PHE A 109 51.31 -2.34 64.58
CA PHE A 109 50.71 -1.15 63.95
C PHE A 109 49.47 -1.42 63.08
N ALA A 110 49.23 -2.67 62.66
CA ALA A 110 48.23 -2.99 61.64
C ALA A 110 47.36 -4.20 62.00
N SER A 111 47.04 -4.38 63.29
CA SER A 111 46.29 -5.54 63.81
C SER A 111 44.92 -5.77 63.15
N LYS A 112 44.27 -4.69 62.67
CA LYS A 112 43.00 -4.74 61.91
C LYS A 112 43.15 -4.50 60.40
N ASN A 113 44.29 -3.92 59.97
CA ASN A 113 44.55 -3.48 58.59
C ASN A 113 45.92 -4.01 58.10
N GLY A 114 46.19 -5.31 58.30
CA GLY A 114 47.49 -5.94 58.03
C GLY A 114 47.95 -5.85 56.57
N ASP A 115 47.03 -5.48 55.70
CA ASP A 115 47.18 -5.21 54.27
C ASP A 115 47.85 -3.85 53.97
N ARG A 116 48.09 -3.00 54.98
CA ARG A 116 48.88 -1.74 54.87
C ARG A 116 50.37 -1.91 55.13
N CYS A 117 50.79 -3.11 55.53
CA CYS A 117 52.20 -3.46 55.74
C CYS A 117 52.61 -4.47 54.66
N PHE A 118 53.60 -4.09 53.85
CA PHE A 118 54.05 -4.87 52.71
C PHE A 118 55.57 -5.05 52.76
N SER A 119 56.07 -6.20 52.33
CA SER A 119 57.52 -6.41 52.15
C SER A 119 57.88 -6.56 50.67
N VAL A 120 59.03 -6.00 50.32
CA VAL A 120 59.55 -5.99 48.94
C VAL A 120 60.95 -6.55 48.95
N ILE A 121 61.24 -7.45 48.02
CA ILE A 121 62.54 -8.11 47.94
C ILE A 121 63.50 -7.24 47.11
N ASN A 122 64.65 -6.90 47.70
CA ASN A 122 65.70 -6.15 47.02
C ASN A 122 66.22 -6.92 45.77
N SER A 123 66.40 -6.22 44.64
CA SER A 123 66.63 -6.81 43.31
C SER A 123 68.00 -7.47 43.13
N VAL A 124 68.93 -7.23 44.06
CA VAL A 124 70.36 -7.57 43.93
C VAL A 124 70.65 -9.08 43.82
N LYS A 125 69.70 -9.99 44.14
CA LYS A 125 69.97 -11.45 44.19
C LYS A 125 68.89 -12.37 43.58
N SER A 126 67.69 -11.91 43.20
CA SER A 126 66.65 -12.76 42.59
C SER A 126 65.63 -11.95 41.77
N GLU A 127 65.80 -11.91 40.45
CA GLU A 127 64.97 -11.05 39.56
C GLU A 127 63.49 -11.45 39.54
N MET A 128 63.16 -12.74 39.48
CA MET A 128 61.77 -13.19 39.29
C MET A 128 60.89 -12.97 40.53
N ARG A 129 61.41 -13.30 41.73
CA ARG A 129 60.68 -13.07 43.00
C ARG A 129 60.65 -11.59 43.39
N SER A 130 61.72 -10.84 43.07
CA SER A 130 61.70 -9.40 43.24
C SER A 130 60.62 -8.78 42.36
N ALA A 131 60.55 -9.12 41.07
CA ALA A 131 59.53 -8.60 40.15
C ALA A 131 58.09 -8.89 40.62
N GLU A 132 57.82 -10.07 41.18
CA GLU A 132 56.50 -10.40 41.74
C GLU A 132 56.16 -9.55 42.98
N SER A 133 57.11 -9.38 43.90
CA SER A 133 56.92 -8.53 45.09
C SER A 133 56.71 -7.05 44.73
N TRP A 134 57.46 -6.52 43.75
CA TRP A 134 57.27 -5.15 43.24
C TRP A 134 55.93 -4.98 42.52
N ARG A 135 55.48 -5.96 41.73
CA ARG A 135 54.13 -5.95 41.14
C ARG A 135 53.03 -5.96 42.20
N GLY A 136 53.22 -6.77 43.25
CA GLY A 136 52.33 -6.80 44.42
C GLY A 136 52.25 -5.45 45.13
N LEU A 137 53.41 -4.81 45.36
CA LEU A 137 53.48 -3.46 45.93
C LEU A 137 52.73 -2.45 45.06
N VAL A 138 52.99 -2.42 43.75
CA VAL A 138 52.33 -1.47 42.83
C VAL A 138 50.82 -1.68 42.82
N ASN A 139 50.35 -2.92 42.80
CA ASN A 139 48.92 -3.23 42.88
C ASN A 139 48.31 -2.75 44.20
N ARG A 140 49.05 -2.91 45.31
CA ARG A 140 48.59 -2.50 46.63
C ARG A 140 48.58 -0.99 46.83
N MET A 141 49.65 -0.32 46.42
CA MET A 141 49.74 1.14 46.38
C MET A 141 48.60 1.73 45.56
N ARG A 142 48.29 1.16 44.39
CA ARG A 142 47.16 1.58 43.56
C ARG A 142 45.82 1.47 44.29
N GLN A 143 45.55 0.35 44.97
CA GLN A 143 44.33 0.16 45.75
C GLN A 143 44.21 1.18 46.88
N LEU A 144 45.24 1.31 47.72
CA LEU A 144 45.23 2.20 48.88
C LEU A 144 45.17 3.67 48.47
N MET A 145 45.88 4.06 47.41
CA MET A 145 45.85 5.41 46.88
C MET A 145 44.45 5.78 46.36
N LEU A 146 43.75 4.87 45.67
CA LEU A 146 42.37 5.10 45.23
C LEU A 146 41.38 5.20 46.39
N MET A 147 41.58 4.42 47.45
CA MET A 147 40.76 4.51 48.67
C MET A 147 40.97 5.85 49.38
N ALA A 148 42.22 6.29 49.51
CA ALA A 148 42.57 7.60 50.07
C ALA A 148 41.99 8.75 49.23
N TYR A 149 42.05 8.61 47.90
CA TYR A 149 41.47 9.57 46.96
C TYR A 149 39.95 9.65 47.10
N ASP A 150 39.24 8.52 47.17
CA ASP A 150 37.78 8.49 47.30
C ASP A 150 37.30 9.12 48.62
N LYS A 151 38.02 8.87 49.73
CA LYS A 151 37.74 9.51 51.02
C LYS A 151 37.94 11.03 50.96
N THR A 152 39.03 11.48 50.35
CA THR A 152 39.36 12.91 50.22
C THR A 152 38.35 13.61 49.33
N LEU A 153 37.99 12.99 48.20
CA LEU A 153 37.03 13.52 47.25
C LEU A 153 35.61 13.54 47.81
N SER A 154 35.20 12.53 48.59
CA SER A 154 33.90 12.53 49.29
C SER A 154 33.81 13.69 50.29
N ARG A 155 34.85 13.92 51.09
CA ARG A 155 34.92 15.08 52.00
C ARG A 155 34.84 16.39 51.24
N PHE A 156 35.49 16.48 50.08
CA PHE A 156 35.47 17.68 49.25
C PHE A 156 34.09 17.94 48.62
N GLU A 157 33.42 16.89 48.12
CA GLU A 157 32.03 16.96 47.64
C GLU A 157 31.06 17.43 48.74
N ASP A 158 31.29 17.02 50.00
CA ASP A 158 30.51 17.49 51.16
C ASP A 158 30.68 19.00 51.40
N VAL A 159 31.92 19.52 51.29
CA VAL A 159 32.20 20.96 51.40
C VAL A 159 31.52 21.76 50.29
N ILE A 160 31.56 21.26 49.04
CA ILE A 160 30.86 21.90 47.91
C ILE A 160 29.35 21.94 48.17
N ARG A 161 28.78 20.83 48.68
CA ARG A 161 27.36 20.74 49.01
C ARG A 161 26.96 21.74 50.10
N GLU A 162 27.74 21.85 51.18
CA GLU A 162 27.51 22.83 52.24
C GLU A 162 27.56 24.28 51.70
N GLN A 163 28.56 24.61 50.87
CA GLN A 163 28.65 25.93 50.24
C GLN A 163 27.49 26.21 49.27
N LYS A 164 26.95 25.19 48.60
CA LYS A 164 25.78 25.30 47.72
C LYS A 164 24.48 25.52 48.50
N GLU A 165 24.33 24.89 49.68
CA GLU A 165 23.19 25.12 50.58
C GLU A 165 23.23 26.55 51.16
N ASN A 166 24.42 27.07 51.42
CA ASN A 166 24.64 28.44 51.90
C ASN A 166 24.56 29.52 50.81
N ARG A 167 24.09 29.21 49.60
CA ARG A 167 24.06 30.14 48.45
C ARG A 167 23.23 31.41 48.65
N ASN A 168 22.27 31.39 49.55
CA ASN A 168 21.44 32.55 49.90
C ASN A 168 22.10 33.44 50.97
N HIS A 169 23.25 33.05 51.51
CA HIS A 169 23.94 33.80 52.56
C HIS A 169 24.59 35.08 51.98
N PRO A 170 24.51 36.24 52.65
CA PRO A 170 25.01 37.52 52.11
C PRO A 170 26.51 37.58 51.81
N THR A 171 27.32 36.75 52.48
CA THR A 171 28.78 36.67 52.27
C THR A 171 29.18 35.70 51.17
N TRP A 172 28.21 34.98 50.59
CA TRP A 172 28.46 34.02 49.53
C TRP A 172 28.66 34.74 48.19
N ASN A 173 29.57 34.24 47.37
CA ASN A 173 29.88 34.79 46.06
C ASN A 173 30.11 33.66 45.07
N PHE A 174 29.40 33.73 43.93
CA PHE A 174 29.44 32.72 42.89
C PHE A 174 30.84 32.49 42.32
N CYS A 175 31.68 33.50 42.13
CA CYS A 175 33.03 33.34 41.57
C CYS A 175 33.94 32.47 42.45
N HIS A 176 33.86 32.63 43.77
CA HIS A 176 34.61 31.80 44.71
C HIS A 176 34.08 30.36 44.73
N PHE A 177 32.75 30.19 44.75
CA PHE A 177 32.12 28.88 44.65
C PHE A 177 32.42 28.17 43.32
N PHE A 178 32.42 28.92 42.22
CA PHE A 178 32.78 28.46 40.88
C PHE A 178 34.18 27.86 40.88
N LEU A 179 35.17 28.58 41.41
CA LEU A 179 36.55 28.10 41.47
C LEU A 179 36.68 26.85 42.36
N LEU A 180 35.94 26.79 43.48
CA LEU A 180 35.92 25.63 44.36
C LEU A 180 35.35 24.39 43.66
N GLN A 181 34.18 24.51 43.01
CA GLN A 181 33.58 23.40 42.27
C GLN A 181 34.39 23.05 41.02
N GLU A 182 35.07 24.01 40.39
CA GLU A 182 35.97 23.76 39.27
C GLU A 182 37.18 22.91 39.66
N GLU A 183 37.70 23.02 40.89
CA GLU A 183 38.79 22.14 41.35
C GLU A 183 38.39 20.66 41.30
N LEU A 184 37.13 20.35 41.63
CA LEU A 184 36.59 19.00 41.47
C LEU A 184 36.58 18.59 39.99
N ALA A 185 36.14 19.50 39.10
CA ALA A 185 36.13 19.25 37.66
C ALA A 185 37.55 18.98 37.10
N PHE A 186 38.57 19.72 37.55
CA PHE A 186 39.97 19.47 37.16
C PHE A 186 40.46 18.11 37.62
N VAL A 187 40.14 17.73 38.86
CA VAL A 187 40.49 16.42 39.39
C VAL A 187 39.86 15.29 38.57
N LEU A 188 38.57 15.41 38.27
CA LEU A 188 37.86 14.44 37.42
C LEU A 188 38.45 14.40 36.01
N GLN A 189 38.82 15.56 35.44
CA GLN A 189 39.53 15.64 34.16
C GLN A 189 40.90 14.93 34.23
N MET A 190 41.70 15.15 35.28
CA MET A 190 43.00 14.50 35.48
C MET A 190 42.87 12.98 35.59
N LEU A 191 41.77 12.49 36.19
CA LEU A 191 41.43 11.07 36.25
C LEU A 191 40.94 10.50 34.90
N GLY A 192 40.69 11.34 33.90
CA GLY A 192 40.13 10.96 32.59
C GLY A 192 38.61 10.79 32.59
N LEU A 193 37.92 11.23 33.64
CA LEU A 193 36.46 11.21 33.77
C LEU A 193 35.87 12.51 33.22
N HIS A 194 36.01 12.70 31.91
CA HIS A 194 35.54 13.91 31.22
C HIS A 194 34.02 14.08 31.26
N ASP A 195 33.26 12.98 31.35
CA ASP A 195 31.81 12.98 31.52
C ASP A 195 31.38 13.56 32.87
N GLU A 196 32.01 13.11 33.96
CA GLU A 196 31.72 13.64 35.31
C GLU A 196 32.23 15.07 35.48
N ALA A 197 33.37 15.42 34.87
CA ALA A 197 33.87 16.79 34.85
C ALA A 197 32.94 17.74 34.09
N LEU A 198 32.36 17.31 32.95
CA LEU A 198 31.39 18.09 32.19
C LEU A 198 30.14 18.39 33.03
N VAL A 199 29.64 17.42 33.80
CA VAL A 199 28.49 17.63 34.70
C VAL A 199 28.75 18.76 35.70
N GLN A 200 29.97 18.87 36.24
CA GLN A 200 30.30 19.97 37.16
C GLN A 200 30.19 21.34 36.50
N TYR A 201 30.64 21.47 35.25
CA TYR A 201 30.50 22.72 34.50
C TYR A 201 29.03 22.99 34.10
N ASP A 202 28.28 21.96 33.72
CA ASP A 202 26.85 22.09 33.40
C ASP A 202 26.02 22.51 34.65
N GLU A 203 26.37 22.00 35.83
CA GLU A 203 25.74 22.44 37.09
C GLU A 203 26.04 23.90 37.41
N LEU A 204 27.29 24.36 37.20
CA LEU A 204 27.68 25.75 37.40
C LEU A 204 26.95 26.68 36.42
N ASP A 205 26.80 26.27 35.16
CA ASP A 205 26.08 27.01 34.12
C ASP A 205 24.61 27.20 34.50
N ALA A 206 23.94 26.11 34.88
CA ALA A 206 22.54 26.09 35.28
C ALA A 206 22.30 26.91 36.56
N LEU A 207 23.18 26.77 37.56
CA LEU A 207 23.09 27.52 38.81
C LEU A 207 23.23 29.03 38.56
N PHE A 208 24.17 29.44 37.71
CA PHE A 208 24.36 30.85 37.39
C PHE A 208 23.17 31.41 36.59
N THR A 209 22.67 30.69 35.57
CA THR A 209 21.46 31.10 34.83
C THR A 209 20.25 31.22 35.75
N GLN A 210 20.10 30.34 36.75
CA GLN A 210 19.03 30.45 37.74
C GLN A 210 19.09 31.77 38.51
N PHE A 211 20.28 32.17 39.01
CA PHE A 211 20.45 33.46 39.68
C PHE A 211 20.13 34.66 38.78
N VAL A 212 20.46 34.58 37.48
CA VAL A 212 20.11 35.64 36.52
C VAL A 212 18.61 35.69 36.27
N LEU A 213 17.91 34.56 36.19
CA LEU A 213 16.46 34.55 36.00
C LEU A 213 15.72 35.09 37.24
N ASP A 214 16.20 34.74 38.43
CA ASP A 214 15.66 35.21 39.71
C ASP A 214 15.86 36.73 39.91
N PHE A 215 16.81 37.35 39.17
CA PHE A 215 17.03 38.80 39.20
C PHE A 215 15.78 39.61 38.85
N ASN A 216 14.98 39.13 37.89
CA ASN A 216 13.72 39.78 37.51
C ASN A 216 12.63 39.72 38.59
N LEU A 217 12.81 38.91 39.65
CA LEU A 217 11.83 38.71 40.73
C LEU A 217 12.13 39.57 41.98
N GLY A 218 13.26 40.29 42.01
CA GLY A 218 13.57 41.32 43.00
C GLY A 218 14.43 40.91 44.21
N ASP A 219 14.73 39.61 44.40
CA ASP A 219 15.63 39.11 45.45
C ASP A 219 17.02 38.83 44.86
N THR A 220 17.88 39.85 44.80
CA THR A 220 19.17 39.75 44.09
C THR A 220 20.38 39.75 45.01
N PRO A 221 21.30 38.77 44.87
CA PRO A 221 22.56 38.79 45.59
C PRO A 221 23.48 39.94 45.14
N ASN A 222 24.11 40.65 46.09
CA ASN A 222 25.00 41.78 45.81
C ASN A 222 26.16 41.47 44.85
N TRP A 223 26.65 40.23 44.85
CA TRP A 223 27.75 39.81 43.97
C TRP A 223 27.32 39.78 42.49
N LEU A 224 26.03 39.65 42.18
CA LEU A 224 25.53 39.61 40.80
C LEU A 224 25.66 40.99 40.12
N ASN A 225 25.61 42.08 40.88
CA ASN A 225 25.80 43.44 40.38
C ASN A 225 27.19 43.67 39.76
N LEU A 226 28.19 42.83 40.10
CA LEU A 226 29.52 42.88 39.48
C LEU A 226 29.46 42.62 37.97
N PHE A 227 28.48 41.81 37.52
CA PHE A 227 28.27 41.46 36.12
C PHE A 227 27.45 42.49 35.33
N GLN A 228 26.98 43.57 35.98
CA GLN A 228 26.31 44.71 35.33
C GLN A 228 27.29 45.75 34.76
N THR A 229 28.60 45.52 34.92
CA THR A 229 29.65 46.43 34.42
C THR A 229 29.62 46.53 32.88
N PRO A 230 29.87 47.72 32.32
CA PRO A 230 29.81 47.93 30.86
C PRO A 230 30.86 47.07 30.14
N LEU A 231 30.48 46.52 28.99
CA LEU A 231 31.37 45.67 28.19
C LEU A 231 32.46 46.50 27.51
N ASN A 232 33.72 46.32 27.96
CA ASN A 232 34.89 46.97 27.38
C ASN A 232 35.70 46.06 26.43
N ASN A 233 35.50 44.75 26.55
CA ASN A 233 36.13 43.70 25.74
C ASN A 233 35.07 42.65 25.36
N TRP A 234 35.23 42.05 24.18
CA TRP A 234 34.33 41.00 23.67
C TRP A 234 35.11 39.97 22.85
N GLY A 235 36.25 39.54 23.41
CA GLY A 235 37.05 38.46 22.84
C GLY A 235 36.22 37.20 22.64
N GLY A 236 36.40 36.54 21.50
CA GLY A 236 35.71 35.29 21.17
C GLY A 236 36.11 34.15 22.11
N VAL A 237 35.26 33.12 22.17
CA VAL A 237 35.63 31.85 22.81
C VAL A 237 36.85 31.27 22.10
N ASN A 238 37.83 30.77 22.86
CA ASN A 238 39.01 30.09 22.35
C ASN A 238 38.99 28.62 22.83
N LEU A 239 39.01 27.69 21.88
CA LEU A 239 39.01 26.24 22.11
C LEU A 239 40.37 25.58 21.84
N SER A 240 41.32 26.34 21.28
CA SER A 240 42.63 25.84 20.84
C SER A 240 43.69 25.76 21.95
N ASN A 241 43.48 26.49 23.06
CA ASN A 241 44.40 26.50 24.20
C ASN A 241 43.83 25.78 25.43
N GLY A 242 44.74 25.35 26.32
CA GLY A 242 44.40 24.76 27.62
C GLY A 242 43.60 25.68 28.54
N THR A 243 43.65 25.46 29.85
CA THR A 243 42.89 26.30 30.80
C THR A 243 43.36 27.77 30.69
N ASN A 244 42.43 28.69 30.38
CA ASN A 244 42.76 30.12 30.27
C ASN A 244 43.04 30.71 31.66
N HIS A 245 44.32 30.77 32.03
CA HIS A 245 44.77 31.23 33.34
C HIS A 245 44.47 32.72 33.58
N HIS A 246 44.40 33.53 32.53
CA HIS A 246 44.09 34.96 32.66
C HIS A 246 42.62 35.18 33.07
N LEU A 247 41.68 34.55 32.36
CA LEU A 247 40.25 34.62 32.73
C LEU A 247 40.00 34.04 34.12
N ARG A 248 40.69 32.94 34.46
CA ARG A 248 40.61 32.35 35.80
C ARG A 248 41.11 33.28 36.89
N TYR A 249 42.18 34.04 36.64
CA TYR A 249 42.66 35.07 37.57
C TYR A 249 41.64 36.21 37.73
N LEU A 250 41.03 36.68 36.65
CA LEU A 250 39.97 37.69 36.71
C LEU A 250 38.74 37.21 37.48
N LEU A 251 38.37 35.94 37.37
CA LEU A 251 37.30 35.32 38.16
C LEU A 251 37.65 35.27 39.65
N ALA A 252 38.89 34.91 40.00
CA ALA A 252 39.35 34.89 41.39
C ALA A 252 39.32 36.29 42.03
N GLU A 253 39.69 37.31 41.26
CA GLU A 253 39.65 38.72 41.67
C GLU A 253 38.24 39.35 41.59
N CYS A 254 37.22 38.60 41.14
CA CYS A 254 35.85 39.08 40.90
C CYS A 254 35.76 40.29 39.95
N LYS A 255 36.64 40.34 38.94
CA LYS A 255 36.72 41.43 37.92
C LYS A 255 36.30 40.99 36.52
N ALA A 256 35.91 39.74 36.33
CA ALA A 256 35.49 39.21 35.04
C ALA A 256 34.12 39.78 34.62
N SER A 257 33.96 40.10 33.33
CA SER A 257 32.65 40.45 32.77
C SER A 257 31.73 39.23 32.64
N LEU A 258 30.45 39.46 32.34
CA LEU A 258 29.50 38.38 32.08
C LEU A 258 29.95 37.52 30.88
N LEU A 259 30.45 38.17 29.82
CA LEU A 259 30.96 37.50 28.63
C LEU A 259 32.21 36.67 28.96
N ASP A 260 33.11 37.17 29.81
CA ASP A 260 34.31 36.44 30.22
C ASP A 260 33.97 35.16 30.98
N LEU A 261 33.06 35.23 31.96
CA LEU A 261 32.60 34.06 32.72
C LEU A 261 31.94 33.03 31.80
N ARG A 262 30.98 33.45 30.97
CA ARG A 262 30.24 32.57 30.05
C ARG A 262 31.15 31.96 29.00
N SER A 263 32.05 32.75 28.41
CA SER A 263 33.02 32.25 27.42
C SER A 263 34.01 31.27 28.03
N TYR A 264 34.48 31.54 29.26
CA TYR A 264 35.34 30.60 29.99
C TYR A 264 34.61 29.28 30.26
N LEU A 265 33.43 29.32 30.88
CA LEU A 265 32.68 28.11 31.20
C LEU A 265 32.33 27.29 29.95
N PHE A 266 31.88 27.95 28.88
CA PHE A 266 31.58 27.27 27.62
C PHE A 266 32.83 26.65 26.99
N SER A 267 33.98 27.33 27.04
CA SER A 267 35.26 26.76 26.56
C SER A 267 35.63 25.48 27.32
N ARG A 268 35.38 25.43 28.63
CA ARG A 268 35.64 24.25 29.46
C ARG A 268 34.70 23.09 29.15
N GLN A 269 33.40 23.36 28.97
CA GLN A 269 32.42 22.38 28.51
C GLN A 269 32.82 21.79 27.14
N CYS A 270 33.19 22.66 26.20
CA CYS A 270 33.66 22.27 24.87
C CYS A 270 34.91 21.40 24.95
N ALA A 271 35.90 21.78 25.77
CA ALA A 271 37.11 20.99 25.97
C ALA A 271 36.80 19.57 26.50
N MET A 272 35.83 19.42 27.40
CA MET A 272 35.42 18.10 27.90
C MET A 272 34.72 17.28 26.80
N LEU A 273 33.82 17.90 26.02
CA LEU A 273 33.12 17.24 24.92
C LEU A 273 34.06 16.82 23.79
N LEU A 274 35.05 17.65 23.46
CA LEU A 274 36.10 17.32 22.49
C LEU A 274 36.98 16.18 23.00
N ALA A 275 37.34 16.15 24.29
CA ALA A 275 38.05 15.02 24.90
C ALA A 275 37.23 13.72 24.91
N LEU A 276 35.89 13.81 24.88
CA LEU A 276 34.96 12.69 24.74
C LEU A 276 34.69 12.29 23.26
N ASN A 277 35.34 12.94 22.28
CA ASN A 277 35.09 12.78 20.84
C ASN A 277 33.62 13.06 20.43
N LYS A 278 33.00 14.10 21.00
CA LYS A 278 31.63 14.52 20.70
C LYS A 278 31.55 15.96 20.14
N PRO A 279 32.14 16.26 18.98
CA PRO A 279 32.12 17.61 18.41
C PRO A 279 30.72 18.06 17.97
N TRP A 280 29.85 17.13 17.55
CA TRP A 280 28.47 17.44 17.17
C TRP A 280 27.66 18.02 18.35
N GLU A 281 27.94 17.59 19.58
CA GLU A 281 27.27 18.09 20.78
C GLU A 281 27.74 19.51 21.12
N VAL A 282 29.01 19.83 20.83
CA VAL A 282 29.54 21.20 20.92
C VAL A 282 28.80 22.12 19.96
N ALA A 283 28.65 21.69 18.69
CA ALA A 283 27.90 22.45 17.69
C ALA A 283 26.42 22.64 18.09
N GLN A 284 25.80 21.61 18.68
CA GLN A 284 24.43 21.69 19.18
C GLN A 284 24.27 22.70 20.31
N ARG A 285 25.17 22.68 21.31
CA ARG A 285 25.10 23.54 22.50
C ARG A 285 25.46 24.99 22.20
N CYS A 286 26.29 25.26 21.19
CA CYS A 286 26.76 26.61 20.85
C CYS A 286 25.61 27.60 20.57
N LEU A 287 24.61 27.19 19.78
CA LEU A 287 23.51 28.10 19.44
C LEU A 287 22.66 28.47 20.66
N SER A 288 22.34 27.49 21.52
CA SER A 288 21.65 27.77 22.79
C SER A 288 22.50 28.62 23.73
N PHE A 289 23.80 28.37 23.81
CA PHE A 289 24.73 29.13 24.63
C PHE A 289 24.74 30.62 24.24
N VAL A 290 24.88 30.90 22.93
CA VAL A 290 24.84 32.27 22.42
C VAL A 290 23.51 32.92 22.79
N HIS A 291 22.37 32.31 22.45
CA HIS A 291 21.05 32.91 22.72
C HIS A 291 20.76 33.11 24.22
N ASN A 292 21.17 32.18 25.09
CA ASN A 292 21.02 32.29 26.54
C ASN A 292 21.85 33.46 27.07
N THR A 293 23.12 33.54 26.69
CA THR A 293 24.01 34.64 27.10
C THR A 293 23.46 36.00 26.62
N LEU A 294 22.91 36.08 25.41
CA LEU A 294 22.27 37.30 24.91
C LEU A 294 21.00 37.67 25.68
N SER A 295 20.28 36.69 26.21
CA SER A 295 19.08 36.91 27.02
C SER A 295 19.48 37.39 28.41
N GLU A 296 20.53 36.82 28.99
CA GLU A 296 21.07 37.20 30.30
C GLU A 296 21.66 38.61 30.30
N LEU A 297 22.40 38.99 29.25
CA LEU A 297 22.86 40.38 29.06
C LEU A 297 21.69 41.37 29.06
N ARG A 298 20.53 40.99 28.51
CA ARG A 298 19.32 41.83 28.52
C ARG A 298 18.67 41.87 29.89
N ILE A 299 18.60 40.74 30.59
CA ILE A 299 18.00 40.64 31.93
C ILE A 299 18.80 41.45 32.96
N LEU A 300 20.13 41.40 32.87
CA LEU A 300 21.02 42.17 33.76
C LEU A 300 21.23 43.62 33.31
N GLU A 301 20.55 44.07 32.25
CA GLU A 301 20.61 45.45 31.72
C GLU A 301 22.05 45.96 31.45
N VAL A 302 22.94 45.07 31.00
CA VAL A 302 24.36 45.41 30.80
C VAL A 302 24.53 46.39 29.63
N GLN A 303 25.24 47.49 29.87
CA GLN A 303 25.59 48.44 28.80
C GLN A 303 26.55 47.80 27.80
N ARG A 304 26.17 47.86 26.53
CA ARG A 304 26.88 47.20 25.42
C ARG A 304 27.12 48.18 24.27
N PRO A 305 28.34 48.24 23.73
CA PRO A 305 28.58 48.99 22.50
C PRO A 305 27.87 48.36 21.29
N GLU A 306 27.42 49.18 20.34
CA GLU A 306 26.78 48.68 19.11
C GLU A 306 27.75 47.78 18.32
N GLY A 307 27.29 46.58 17.93
CA GLY A 307 28.08 45.59 17.18
C GLY A 307 28.97 44.67 18.02
N SER A 308 29.20 44.96 19.32
CA SER A 308 30.05 44.13 20.20
C SER A 308 29.54 42.68 20.33
N ILE A 309 28.24 42.51 20.48
CA ILE A 309 27.57 41.22 20.60
C ILE A 309 27.60 40.44 19.28
N GLU A 310 27.43 41.13 18.16
CA GLU A 310 27.47 40.56 16.83
C GLU A 310 28.87 40.00 16.54
N CYS A 311 29.93 40.74 16.90
CA CYS A 311 31.31 40.28 16.85
C CYS A 311 31.52 39.04 17.73
N TRP A 312 31.13 39.10 19.01
CA TRP A 312 31.30 37.96 19.93
C TRP A 312 30.56 36.70 19.45
N SER A 313 29.31 36.85 19.02
CA SER A 313 28.48 35.75 18.53
C SER A 313 29.07 35.11 17.26
N PHE A 314 29.60 35.94 16.36
CA PHE A 314 30.30 35.49 15.16
C PHE A 314 31.56 34.69 15.49
N LEU A 315 32.40 35.21 16.40
CA LEU A 315 33.64 34.55 16.82
C LEU A 315 33.34 33.20 17.50
N CYS A 316 32.33 33.14 18.36
CA CYS A 316 31.90 31.89 19.00
C CYS A 316 31.46 30.83 17.97
N ALA A 317 30.68 31.24 16.97
CA ALA A 317 30.22 30.35 15.91
C ALA A 317 31.39 29.82 15.07
N LEU A 318 32.32 30.69 14.65
CA LEU A 318 33.47 30.29 13.84
C LEU A 318 34.46 29.40 14.60
N GLU A 319 34.75 29.68 15.87
CA GLU A 319 35.66 28.84 16.67
C GLU A 319 35.10 27.41 16.81
N VAL A 320 33.79 27.28 17.10
CA VAL A 320 33.13 25.97 17.18
C VAL A 320 33.12 25.27 15.83
N LEU A 321 32.86 25.99 14.74
CA LEU A 321 32.91 25.44 13.37
C LEU A 321 34.32 24.94 13.03
N GLN A 322 35.38 25.68 13.37
CA GLN A 322 36.77 25.27 13.18
C GLN A 322 37.13 24.04 14.02
N ALA A 323 36.71 24.00 15.29
CA ALA A 323 36.91 22.84 16.16
C ALA A 323 36.21 21.59 15.61
N CYS A 324 34.97 21.74 15.11
CA CYS A 324 34.24 20.64 14.47
C CYS A 324 34.98 20.16 13.21
N GLN A 325 35.43 21.06 12.34
CA GLN A 325 36.18 20.70 11.12
C GLN A 325 37.48 19.97 11.42
N LEU A 326 38.25 20.41 12.42
CA LEU A 326 39.50 19.75 12.83
C LEU A 326 39.23 18.35 13.39
N SER A 327 38.13 18.16 14.12
CA SER A 327 37.74 16.86 14.65
C SER A 327 37.19 15.90 13.59
N SER A 328 36.60 16.40 12.51
CA SER A 328 36.04 15.58 11.42
C SER A 328 37.08 14.72 10.70
N TYR A 329 38.36 15.11 10.72
CA TYR A 329 39.44 14.29 10.13
C TYR A 329 39.73 13.00 10.91
N ASN A 330 39.29 12.89 12.17
CA ASN A 330 39.55 11.77 13.06
C ASN A 330 38.32 10.85 13.26
N ILE A 331 37.21 11.10 12.56
CA ILE A 331 35.93 10.38 12.76
C ILE A 331 35.68 9.43 11.58
N ASP A 332 35.80 8.11 11.82
CA ASP A 332 35.48 7.06 10.84
C ASP A 332 33.97 6.75 10.71
N ASN A 333 33.13 7.38 11.53
CA ASN A 333 31.70 7.05 11.66
C ASN A 333 30.79 8.07 10.95
N ASN A 334 30.19 7.68 9.82
CA ASN A 334 29.32 8.52 8.99
C ASN A 334 28.14 9.13 9.76
N GLU A 335 27.57 8.44 10.76
CA GLU A 335 26.44 8.96 11.54
C GLU A 335 26.79 10.19 12.39
N GLN A 336 28.01 10.26 12.94
CA GLN A 336 28.46 11.41 13.71
C GLN A 336 28.76 12.61 12.81
N LEU A 337 29.20 12.37 11.58
CA LEU A 337 29.42 13.41 10.58
C LEU A 337 28.09 14.04 10.12
N ASP A 338 27.06 13.22 9.93
CA ASP A 338 25.71 13.69 9.58
C ASP A 338 25.08 14.53 10.71
N LEU A 339 25.24 14.09 11.97
CA LEU A 339 24.80 14.85 13.15
C LEU A 339 25.58 16.16 13.31
N CYS A 340 26.88 16.16 13.04
CA CYS A 340 27.69 17.38 13.06
C CYS A 340 27.22 18.35 11.97
N SER A 341 26.95 17.86 10.76
CA SER A 341 26.41 18.66 9.64
C SER A 341 25.05 19.28 9.96
N LEU A 342 24.19 18.57 10.71
CA LEU A 342 22.88 19.06 11.17
C LEU A 342 22.99 20.31 12.04
N HIS A 343 23.95 20.33 12.99
CA HIS A 343 24.10 21.42 13.96
C HIS A 343 25.00 22.55 13.45
N THR A 344 26.00 22.24 12.62
CA THR A 344 26.87 23.26 12.01
C THR A 344 26.13 24.13 10.99
N ALA A 345 25.07 23.63 10.33
CA ALA A 345 24.26 24.43 9.40
C ALA A 345 23.65 25.68 10.06
N SER A 346 23.16 25.56 11.30
CA SER A 346 22.65 26.71 12.05
C SER A 346 23.73 27.66 12.55
N LEU A 347 24.94 27.17 12.79
CA LEU A 347 26.08 28.02 13.15
C LEU A 347 26.60 28.82 11.96
N TRP A 348 26.66 28.21 10.77
CA TRP A 348 26.98 28.94 9.54
C TRP A 348 25.94 30.02 9.24
N ALA A 349 24.66 29.74 9.50
CA ALA A 349 23.60 30.73 9.36
C ALA A 349 23.76 31.88 10.35
N LEU A 350 24.01 31.58 11.63
CA LEU A 350 24.28 32.58 12.67
C LEU A 350 25.50 33.45 12.30
N ALA A 351 26.60 32.84 11.85
CA ALA A 351 27.79 33.57 11.43
C ALA A 351 27.49 34.50 10.24
N ARG A 352 26.74 34.03 9.23
CA ARG A 352 26.30 34.89 8.12
C ARG A 352 25.46 36.06 8.61
N ASP A 353 24.44 35.79 9.44
CA ASP A 353 23.50 36.81 9.91
C ASP A 353 24.23 37.90 10.71
N LYS A 354 25.12 37.49 11.61
CA LYS A 354 25.93 38.42 12.42
C LYS A 354 26.95 39.18 11.62
N LEU A 355 27.57 38.56 10.62
CA LEU A 355 28.40 39.29 9.68
C LEU A 355 27.58 40.31 8.87
N GLY A 356 26.37 39.95 8.43
CA GLY A 356 25.45 40.85 7.73
C GLY A 356 25.02 42.06 8.58
N ASP A 357 24.72 41.84 9.86
CA ASP A 357 24.40 42.92 10.82
C ASP A 357 25.59 43.87 10.99
N LEU A 358 26.81 43.34 11.14
CA LEU A 358 28.05 44.13 11.20
C LEU A 358 28.31 44.88 9.89
N GLY A 359 28.05 44.26 8.74
CA GLY A 359 28.19 44.90 7.43
C GLY A 359 27.26 46.10 7.27
N LYS A 360 26.03 46.03 7.79
CA LYS A 360 25.09 47.17 7.82
C LYS A 360 25.59 48.28 8.73
N LEU A 361 26.04 47.93 9.93
CA LEU A 361 26.56 48.88 10.92
C LEU A 361 27.78 49.64 10.38
N CYS A 362 28.70 48.93 9.74
CA CYS A 362 29.95 49.47 9.21
C CYS A 362 29.85 50.06 7.80
N GLY A 363 28.65 50.09 7.18
CA GLY A 363 28.47 50.64 5.83
C GLY A 363 29.15 49.82 4.71
N LEU A 364 29.36 48.51 4.94
CA LEU A 364 30.02 47.59 4.01
C LEU A 364 29.05 46.88 3.06
N MET A 365 27.73 47.06 3.25
CA MET A 365 26.70 46.51 2.37
C MET A 365 26.79 47.08 0.93
N PRO A 366 26.34 46.32 -0.09
CA PRO A 366 26.26 46.79 -1.47
C PRO A 366 25.49 48.11 -1.60
N GLY A 367 26.00 49.05 -2.41
CA GLY A 367 25.33 50.33 -2.67
C GLY A 367 25.56 51.45 -1.65
N ASN A 368 26.18 51.16 -0.50
CA ASN A 368 26.51 52.16 0.53
C ASN A 368 28.01 52.52 0.48
N GLU A 369 28.37 53.74 0.87
CA GLU A 369 29.77 54.14 1.14
C GLU A 369 29.97 54.34 2.65
N PRO A 370 31.06 53.80 3.25
CA PRO A 370 31.28 53.91 4.68
C PRO A 370 31.52 55.38 5.03
N SER A 371 30.72 55.90 5.96
CA SER A 371 30.93 57.24 6.52
C SER A 371 32.15 57.25 7.45
N SER A 372 32.66 58.44 7.77
CA SER A 372 33.75 58.60 8.75
C SER A 372 33.39 57.98 10.11
N GLU A 373 32.13 58.11 10.55
CA GLU A 373 31.63 57.53 11.81
C GLU A 373 31.64 55.99 11.76
N GLN A 374 31.28 55.40 10.63
CA GLN A 374 31.29 53.96 10.45
C GLN A 374 32.71 53.38 10.43
N LEU A 375 33.69 54.10 9.86
CA LEU A 375 35.10 53.71 9.92
C LEU A 375 35.63 53.76 11.37
N HIS A 376 35.28 54.78 12.15
CA HIS A 376 35.61 54.81 13.58
C HIS A 376 34.95 53.64 14.34
N THR A 377 33.72 53.29 13.97
CA THR A 377 33.02 52.11 14.53
C THR A 377 33.78 50.82 14.22
N VAL A 378 34.28 50.62 13.00
CA VAL A 378 35.13 49.46 12.65
C VAL A 378 36.38 49.40 13.52
N VAL A 379 37.11 50.51 13.68
CA VAL A 379 38.32 50.55 14.51
C VAL A 379 38.01 50.21 15.97
N TYR A 380 36.91 50.75 16.51
CA TYR A 380 36.45 50.46 17.85
C TYR A 380 36.07 48.98 18.04
N LEU A 381 35.34 48.40 17.08
CA LEU A 381 34.98 46.99 17.07
C LEU A 381 36.21 46.08 17.05
N ILE A 382 37.20 46.41 16.22
CA ILE A 382 38.47 45.68 16.13
C ILE A 382 39.25 45.76 17.44
N ALA A 383 39.30 46.92 18.08
CA ALA A 383 40.02 47.10 19.34
C ALA A 383 39.44 46.24 20.47
N GLY A 384 38.11 46.18 20.61
CA GLY A 384 37.48 45.42 21.70
C GLY A 384 37.45 43.89 21.49
N MET A 385 37.70 43.39 20.28
CA MET A 385 37.93 41.95 20.03
C MET A 385 39.29 41.47 20.57
N GLY A 386 40.24 42.39 20.78
CA GLY A 386 41.62 42.08 21.17
C GLY A 386 42.47 41.52 20.04
N ASP A 387 43.72 41.19 20.36
CA ASP A 387 44.68 40.57 19.43
C ASP A 387 44.70 39.06 19.58
N SER A 388 44.87 38.37 18.45
CA SER A 388 45.03 36.91 18.40
C SER A 388 46.42 36.51 18.86
N GLU A 389 46.52 35.48 19.70
CA GLU A 389 47.80 34.85 20.00
C GLU A 389 48.36 34.19 18.71
N PRO A 390 49.68 34.29 18.44
CA PRO A 390 50.27 33.70 17.24
C PRO A 390 50.17 32.17 17.30
N GLN A 391 49.29 31.59 16.48
CA GLN A 391 49.25 30.15 16.28
C GLN A 391 50.46 29.69 15.45
N ILE A 392 51.01 28.54 15.81
CA ILE A 392 52.00 27.81 15.01
C ILE A 392 51.22 27.19 13.84
N GLU A 393 51.65 27.47 12.61
CA GLU A 393 51.01 27.19 11.31
C GLU A 393 50.09 28.32 10.80
N GLY A 394 50.39 28.83 9.60
CA GLY A 394 49.77 30.01 8.97
C GLY A 394 48.28 29.90 8.58
N LYS A 395 47.42 29.44 9.49
CA LYS A 395 45.96 29.54 9.40
C LYS A 395 45.48 30.77 10.16
N LEU A 396 44.66 31.60 9.51
CA LEU A 396 44.03 32.77 10.11
C LEU A 396 43.06 32.33 11.22
N THR A 397 43.16 32.96 12.40
CA THR A 397 42.23 32.74 13.51
C THR A 397 40.84 33.30 13.16
N PRO A 398 39.76 32.88 13.85
CA PRO A 398 38.44 33.50 13.66
C PRO A 398 38.45 35.02 13.85
N THR A 399 39.25 35.52 14.79
CA THR A 399 39.45 36.95 15.02
C THR A 399 40.12 37.63 13.83
N ASP A 400 41.16 37.02 13.26
CA ASP A 400 41.83 37.56 12.07
C ASP A 400 40.90 37.58 10.85
N LYS A 401 40.09 36.53 10.68
CA LYS A 401 39.10 36.46 9.60
C LYS A 401 38.06 37.57 9.73
N LEU A 402 37.55 37.83 10.93
CA LEU A 402 36.59 38.93 11.14
C LEU A 402 37.24 40.29 10.93
N LYS A 403 38.47 40.51 11.42
CA LYS A 403 39.24 41.74 11.17
C LYS A 403 39.45 41.98 9.67
N GLU A 404 39.78 40.93 8.91
CA GLU A 404 39.88 40.99 7.45
C GLU A 404 38.53 41.33 6.80
N ALA A 405 37.44 40.70 7.24
CA ALA A 405 36.09 40.95 6.72
C ALA A 405 35.68 42.43 6.85
N LEU A 406 35.97 43.04 7.99
CA LEU A 406 35.62 44.43 8.29
C LEU A 406 36.57 45.45 7.66
N SER A 407 37.73 45.01 7.14
CA SER A 407 38.76 45.91 6.59
C SER A 407 38.36 46.58 5.27
N SER A 408 37.55 45.92 4.45
CA SER A 408 37.15 46.43 3.13
C SER A 408 35.84 45.81 2.66
N LYS A 409 35.13 46.52 1.77
CA LYS A 409 33.90 46.03 1.13
C LYS A 409 34.11 44.73 0.35
N GLU A 410 35.27 44.58 -0.31
CA GLU A 410 35.58 43.39 -1.11
C GLU A 410 35.81 42.17 -0.23
N ALA A 411 36.56 42.32 0.86
CA ALA A 411 36.77 41.26 1.84
C ALA A 411 35.46 40.87 2.54
N PHE A 412 34.65 41.86 2.94
CA PHE A 412 33.30 41.64 3.47
C PHE A 412 32.43 40.84 2.50
N LYS A 413 32.31 41.30 1.25
CA LYS A 413 31.51 40.64 0.20
C LYS A 413 31.95 39.19 0.03
N LYS A 414 33.26 38.94 -0.06
CA LYS A 414 33.82 37.59 -0.23
C LYS A 414 33.43 36.67 0.93
N GLN A 415 33.68 37.08 2.18
CA GLN A 415 33.40 36.23 3.34
C GLN A 415 31.90 36.06 3.59
N TYR A 416 31.09 37.10 3.39
CA TYR A 416 29.64 37.02 3.54
C TYR A 416 29.02 36.03 2.55
N LEU A 417 29.43 36.09 1.27
CA LEU A 417 28.98 35.13 0.26
C LEU A 417 29.46 33.70 0.55
N GLU A 418 30.72 33.53 0.96
CA GLU A 418 31.26 32.21 1.34
C GLU A 418 30.46 31.57 2.49
N HIS A 419 30.19 32.33 3.56
CA HIS A 419 29.41 31.84 4.70
C HIS A 419 27.94 31.56 4.31
N ALA A 420 27.36 32.35 3.41
CA ALA A 420 26.01 32.12 2.92
C ALA A 420 25.92 30.87 2.04
N GLU A 421 26.92 30.62 1.18
CA GLU A 421 27.02 29.41 0.37
C GLU A 421 27.21 28.15 1.24
N LEU A 422 28.10 28.22 2.24
CA LEU A 422 28.30 27.14 3.21
C LEU A 422 27.04 26.86 4.03
N ALA A 423 26.36 27.90 4.54
CA ALA A 423 25.09 27.75 5.27
C ALA A 423 24.00 27.13 4.38
N MET A 424 23.82 27.65 3.18
CA MET A 424 22.81 27.14 2.24
C MET A 424 23.13 25.70 1.79
N GLY A 425 24.40 25.40 1.51
CA GLY A 425 24.87 24.08 1.09
C GLY A 425 24.69 23.03 2.18
N THR A 426 25.07 23.35 3.42
CA THR A 426 24.86 22.48 4.58
C THR A 426 23.38 22.25 4.87
N TYR A 427 22.53 23.27 4.81
CA TYR A 427 21.08 23.07 4.94
C TYR A 427 20.47 22.22 3.83
N LYS A 428 20.95 22.34 2.59
CA LYS A 428 20.53 21.47 1.49
C LYS A 428 20.96 20.02 1.73
N HIS A 429 22.20 19.81 2.17
CA HIS A 429 22.75 18.48 2.48
C HIS A 429 21.94 17.77 3.58
N VAL A 430 21.58 18.48 4.64
CA VAL A 430 20.78 17.98 5.77
C VAL A 430 19.28 17.86 5.43
N GLY A 431 18.87 18.25 4.22
CA GLY A 431 17.47 18.15 3.77
C GLY A 431 16.53 19.20 4.34
N ARG A 432 17.04 20.29 4.93
CA ARG A 432 16.28 21.46 5.42
C ARG A 432 16.16 22.53 4.33
N ILE A 433 15.42 22.20 3.27
CA ILE A 433 15.34 23.03 2.06
C ILE A 433 14.73 24.41 2.33
N ARG A 434 13.74 24.52 3.23
CA ARG A 434 13.12 25.82 3.58
C ARG A 434 14.14 26.83 4.11
N SER A 435 15.01 26.41 5.03
CA SER A 435 16.09 27.27 5.56
C SER A 435 17.05 27.67 4.46
N ALA A 436 17.42 26.75 3.56
CA ALA A 436 18.24 27.08 2.40
C ALA A 436 17.56 28.09 1.44
N ARG A 437 16.24 28.00 1.23
CA ARG A 437 15.48 28.94 0.40
C ARG A 437 15.36 30.33 1.04
N LEU A 438 15.25 30.41 2.37
CA LEU A 438 15.25 31.67 3.09
C LEU A 438 16.58 32.41 2.90
N ILE A 439 17.71 31.72 3.07
CA ILE A 439 19.05 32.27 2.81
C ILE A 439 19.18 32.68 1.34
N GLY A 440 18.69 31.85 0.42
CA GLY A 440 18.67 32.18 -1.01
C GLY A 440 17.92 33.48 -1.30
N LYS A 441 16.78 33.72 -0.62
CA LYS A 441 16.02 34.97 -0.77
C LYS A 441 16.82 36.18 -0.27
N GLU A 442 17.48 36.08 0.88
CA GLU A 442 18.35 37.15 1.41
C GLU A 442 19.53 37.42 0.47
N LEU A 443 20.14 36.37 -0.08
CA LEU A 443 21.17 36.49 -1.11
C LEU A 443 20.64 37.15 -2.39
N ALA A 444 19.39 36.89 -2.77
CA ALA A 444 18.79 37.54 -3.92
C ALA A 444 18.68 39.06 -3.75
N GLN A 445 18.29 39.51 -2.55
CA GLN A 445 18.29 40.94 -2.22
C GLN A 445 19.70 41.52 -2.33
N PHE A 446 20.69 40.84 -1.74
CA PHE A 446 22.10 41.24 -1.80
C PHE A 446 22.64 41.32 -3.25
N TYR A 447 22.35 40.33 -4.10
CA TYR A 447 22.74 40.34 -5.52
C TYR A 447 22.00 41.40 -6.32
N SER A 448 20.74 41.70 -5.98
CA SER A 448 19.99 42.76 -6.66
C SER A 448 20.55 44.15 -6.35
N GLU A 449 21.00 44.39 -5.12
CA GLU A 449 21.70 45.63 -4.73
C GLU A 449 23.08 45.75 -5.39
N LEU A 450 23.77 44.63 -5.64
CA LEU A 450 25.00 44.59 -6.43
C LEU A 450 24.79 44.83 -7.94
N GLY A 451 23.54 44.90 -8.42
CA GLY A 451 23.20 44.97 -9.83
C GLY A 451 23.28 43.63 -10.58
N GLU A 452 23.62 42.53 -9.90
CA GLU A 452 23.67 41.17 -10.44
C GLU A 452 22.27 40.51 -10.46
N ASN A 453 21.29 41.21 -11.07
CA ASN A 453 19.88 40.78 -11.12
C ASN A 453 19.65 39.36 -11.67
N PRO A 454 20.43 38.82 -12.65
CA PRO A 454 20.25 37.44 -13.11
C PRO A 454 20.45 36.38 -12.01
N LYS A 455 21.42 36.59 -11.11
CA LYS A 455 21.66 35.67 -9.97
C LYS A 455 20.54 35.77 -8.95
N ALA A 456 20.08 36.99 -8.66
CA ALA A 456 18.94 37.22 -7.77
C ALA A 456 17.68 36.48 -8.24
N VAL A 457 17.37 36.55 -9.53
CA VAL A 457 16.22 35.86 -10.13
C VAL A 457 16.29 34.35 -9.95
N ALA A 458 17.46 33.73 -10.09
CA ALA A 458 17.62 32.29 -9.89
C ALA A 458 17.21 31.86 -8.47
N PHE A 459 17.65 32.59 -7.45
CA PHE A 459 17.28 32.32 -6.06
C PHE A 459 15.80 32.60 -5.77
N LEU A 460 15.24 33.68 -6.31
CA LEU A 460 13.83 34.04 -6.11
C LEU A 460 12.87 33.05 -6.79
N LEU A 461 13.20 32.54 -7.99
CA LEU A 461 12.40 31.51 -8.66
C LEU A 461 12.36 30.21 -7.86
N ASP A 462 13.51 29.80 -7.31
CA ASP A 462 13.64 28.63 -6.45
C ASP A 462 12.83 28.77 -5.15
N ALA A 463 12.80 29.97 -4.57
CA ALA A 463 11.98 30.29 -3.40
C ALA A 463 10.48 30.32 -3.74
N LEU A 464 10.11 31.03 -4.83
CA LEU A 464 8.72 31.14 -5.29
C LEU A 464 8.11 29.77 -5.54
N LYS A 465 8.82 28.88 -6.23
CA LYS A 465 8.37 27.51 -6.48
C LYS A 465 8.08 26.77 -5.18
N THR A 466 8.99 26.86 -4.21
CA THR A 466 8.83 26.20 -2.90
C THR A 466 7.62 26.76 -2.14
N TYR A 467 7.44 28.08 -2.15
CA TYR A 467 6.30 28.72 -1.48
C TYR A 467 4.96 28.42 -2.16
N THR A 468 4.92 28.34 -3.49
CA THR A 468 3.71 27.95 -4.24
C THR A 468 3.37 26.48 -4.02
N ASP A 469 4.34 25.57 -4.12
CA ASP A 469 4.15 24.12 -3.91
C ASP A 469 3.66 23.79 -2.49
N GLU A 470 4.09 24.56 -1.49
CA GLU A 470 3.71 24.38 -0.08
C GLU A 470 2.52 25.24 0.36
N GLY A 471 1.97 26.09 -0.51
CA GLY A 471 0.79 26.91 -0.21
C GLY A 471 1.03 28.18 0.62
N TRP A 472 2.27 28.66 0.74
CA TRP A 472 2.61 29.92 1.44
C TRP A 472 2.27 31.17 0.60
N ARG A 473 0.98 31.48 0.48
CA ARG A 473 0.48 32.52 -0.44
C ARG A 473 1.06 33.93 -0.23
N HIS A 474 1.23 34.36 1.02
CA HIS A 474 1.81 35.68 1.33
C HIS A 474 3.29 35.78 0.95
N LEU A 475 4.07 34.73 1.23
CA LEU A 475 5.49 34.69 0.88
C LEU A 475 5.68 34.62 -0.63
N ALA A 476 4.88 33.80 -1.32
CA ALA A 476 4.86 33.74 -2.77
C ALA A 476 4.52 35.10 -3.41
N ALA A 477 3.52 35.81 -2.88
CA ALA A 477 3.15 37.15 -3.36
C ALA A 477 4.30 38.16 -3.22
N HIS A 478 4.96 38.18 -2.06
CA HIS A 478 6.09 39.07 -1.84
C HIS A 478 7.29 38.74 -2.74
N THR A 479 7.61 37.45 -2.91
CA THR A 479 8.67 37.02 -3.82
C THR A 479 8.35 37.34 -5.30
N GLN A 480 7.08 37.31 -5.71
CA GLN A 480 6.68 37.76 -7.05
C GLN A 480 6.89 39.27 -7.25
N LEU A 481 6.61 40.10 -6.23
CA LEU A 481 6.88 41.54 -6.28
C LEU A 481 8.38 41.83 -6.43
N GLU A 482 9.24 41.12 -5.69
CA GLU A 482 10.70 41.21 -5.83
C GLU A 482 11.16 40.77 -7.22
N LEU A 483 10.62 39.67 -7.76
CA LEU A 483 10.90 39.22 -9.12
C LEU A 483 10.50 40.24 -10.18
N ALA A 484 9.33 40.88 -10.04
CA ALA A 484 8.89 41.92 -10.95
C ALA A 484 9.89 43.08 -10.99
N GLN A 485 10.37 43.53 -9.82
CA GLN A 485 11.41 44.57 -9.75
C GLN A 485 12.71 44.15 -10.44
N CYS A 486 13.16 42.91 -10.26
CA CYS A 486 14.34 42.40 -10.96
C CYS A 486 14.14 42.36 -12.48
N TYR A 487 13.01 41.87 -12.98
CA TYR A 487 12.73 41.84 -14.42
C TYR A 487 12.61 43.24 -15.03
N LYS A 488 12.03 44.19 -14.29
CA LYS A 488 11.97 45.60 -14.70
C LYS A 488 13.37 46.23 -14.83
N ARG A 489 14.28 45.92 -13.89
CA ARG A 489 15.68 46.38 -13.94
C ARG A 489 16.51 45.73 -15.06
N MET A 490 16.15 44.51 -15.46
CA MET A 490 16.80 43.79 -16.57
C MET A 490 16.21 44.11 -17.95
N ASP A 491 15.17 44.93 -18.01
CA ASP A 491 14.40 45.24 -19.24
C ASP A 491 13.84 43.98 -19.95
N ASP A 492 13.53 42.93 -19.18
CA ASP A 492 12.97 41.68 -19.71
C ASP A 492 11.44 41.79 -19.82
N VAL A 493 10.98 42.39 -20.93
CA VAL A 493 9.56 42.67 -21.23
C VAL A 493 8.68 41.42 -21.13
N GLU A 494 9.14 40.28 -21.65
CA GLU A 494 8.35 39.05 -21.67
C GLU A 494 8.14 38.49 -20.26
N LYS A 495 9.23 38.33 -19.49
CA LYS A 495 9.12 37.79 -18.12
C LYS A 495 8.44 38.77 -17.18
N TYR A 496 8.66 40.07 -17.34
CA TYR A 496 7.95 41.09 -16.58
C TYR A 496 6.44 40.99 -16.78
N THR A 497 6.00 40.89 -18.04
CA THR A 497 4.56 40.75 -18.37
C THR A 497 3.95 39.52 -17.70
N LYS A 498 4.65 38.37 -17.70
CA LYS A 498 4.18 37.14 -17.03
C LYS A 498 4.02 37.31 -15.52
N VAL A 499 5.01 37.93 -14.86
CA VAL A 499 4.96 38.14 -13.40
C VAL A 499 3.89 39.18 -13.05
N SER A 500 3.77 40.26 -13.81
CA SER A 500 2.71 41.27 -13.64
C SER A 500 1.31 40.67 -13.76
N ALA A 501 1.10 39.75 -14.72
CA ALA A 501 -0.15 39.01 -14.86
C ALA A 501 -0.46 38.13 -13.63
N ALA A 502 0.58 37.45 -13.08
CA ALA A 502 0.44 36.66 -11.86
C ALA A 502 0.13 37.55 -10.64
N ILE A 503 0.80 38.69 -10.48
CA ILE A 503 0.60 39.63 -9.37
C ILE A 503 -0.81 40.23 -9.40
N ALA A 504 -1.29 40.66 -10.57
CA ALA A 504 -2.65 41.18 -10.74
C ALA A 504 -3.72 40.19 -10.29
N SER A 505 -3.42 38.90 -10.42
CA SER A 505 -4.31 37.78 -10.11
C SER A 505 -4.23 37.29 -8.65
N LEU A 506 -3.31 37.82 -7.84
CA LEU A 506 -3.15 37.39 -6.45
C LEU A 506 -4.18 38.05 -5.51
N ASN A 507 -5.19 37.28 -5.07
CA ASN A 507 -6.21 37.76 -4.12
C ASN A 507 -5.68 38.21 -2.75
N VAL A 508 -4.45 37.83 -2.40
CA VAL A 508 -3.83 38.18 -1.11
C VAL A 508 -3.35 39.64 -1.08
N LEU A 509 -3.09 40.23 -2.24
CA LEU A 509 -2.63 41.61 -2.37
C LEU A 509 -3.82 42.58 -2.40
N HIS A 510 -3.59 43.79 -1.90
CA HIS A 510 -4.60 44.85 -1.94
C HIS A 510 -4.97 45.20 -3.38
N VAL A 511 -6.25 45.55 -3.62
CA VAL A 511 -6.81 45.78 -4.95
C VAL A 511 -6.07 46.88 -5.73
N THR A 512 -5.52 47.88 -5.04
CA THR A 512 -4.74 48.96 -5.67
C THR A 512 -3.47 48.42 -6.33
N VAL A 513 -2.70 47.59 -5.62
CA VAL A 513 -1.47 46.97 -6.15
C VAL A 513 -1.81 46.03 -7.31
N ARG A 514 -2.91 45.29 -7.22
CA ARG A 514 -3.36 44.43 -8.33
C ARG A 514 -3.72 45.23 -9.57
N ASN A 515 -4.41 46.36 -9.41
CA ASN A 515 -4.75 47.25 -10.52
C ASN A 515 -3.51 47.89 -11.16
N THR A 516 -2.52 48.32 -10.38
CA THR A 516 -1.29 48.90 -10.95
C THR A 516 -0.54 47.88 -11.80
N TYR A 517 -0.37 46.65 -11.31
CA TYR A 517 0.30 45.60 -12.09
C TYR A 517 -0.55 45.09 -13.26
N PHE A 518 -1.88 45.18 -13.16
CA PHE A 518 -2.78 44.89 -14.29
C PHE A 518 -2.61 45.91 -15.43
N GLU A 519 -2.50 47.21 -15.11
CA GLU A 519 -2.23 48.25 -16.10
C GLU A 519 -0.82 48.13 -16.70
N GLU A 520 0.19 47.85 -15.86
CA GLU A 520 1.55 47.58 -16.34
C GLU A 520 1.59 46.33 -17.25
N MET A 521 0.87 45.26 -16.90
CA MET A 521 0.73 44.08 -17.77
C MET A 521 0.20 44.47 -19.15
N LEU A 522 -0.93 45.21 -19.22
CA LEU A 522 -1.52 45.65 -20.49
C LEU A 522 -0.60 46.61 -21.28
N GLY A 523 0.17 47.45 -20.58
CA GLY A 523 1.14 48.36 -21.17
C GLY A 523 2.31 47.61 -21.82
N TYR A 524 2.98 46.75 -21.06
CA TYR A 524 4.13 45.97 -21.54
C TYR A 524 3.74 44.91 -22.59
N MET A 525 2.50 44.40 -22.54
CA MET A 525 1.98 43.47 -23.54
C MET A 525 1.99 44.05 -24.96
N LYS A 526 1.79 45.37 -25.10
CA LYS A 526 1.88 46.09 -26.40
C LYS A 526 3.31 46.17 -26.93
N MET A 527 4.32 46.03 -26.07
CA MET A 527 5.73 46.09 -26.43
C MET A 527 6.28 44.72 -26.86
N ILE A 528 5.48 43.65 -26.77
CA ILE A 528 5.89 42.30 -27.17
C ILE A 528 5.85 42.17 -28.69
N SER A 529 7.03 42.08 -29.30
CA SER A 529 7.20 41.91 -30.75
C SER A 529 6.99 40.47 -31.25
N SER A 530 6.89 39.48 -30.34
CA SER A 530 6.77 38.07 -30.74
C SER A 530 5.40 37.76 -31.38
N PRO A 531 5.38 36.88 -32.41
CA PRO A 531 4.15 36.50 -33.12
C PRO A 531 3.35 35.41 -32.38
N GLN A 532 3.98 34.68 -31.45
CA GLN A 532 3.31 33.66 -30.63
C GLN A 532 2.95 34.23 -29.26
N PRO A 533 1.77 33.88 -28.70
CA PRO A 533 1.40 34.31 -27.37
C PRO A 533 2.33 33.72 -26.32
N LEU A 534 2.63 34.50 -25.28
CA LEU A 534 3.45 34.07 -24.16
C LEU A 534 2.69 33.04 -23.31
N LEU A 535 3.26 31.84 -23.19
CA LEU A 535 2.70 30.78 -22.35
C LEU A 535 2.83 31.10 -20.86
N ILE A 536 1.71 31.04 -20.15
CA ILE A 536 1.56 31.21 -18.69
C ILE A 536 0.75 30.04 -18.14
N GLU A 537 1.02 29.64 -16.90
CA GLU A 537 0.22 28.63 -16.21
C GLU A 537 -1.16 29.18 -15.84
N LEU A 538 -2.22 28.44 -16.19
CA LEU A 538 -3.61 28.87 -16.00
C LEU A 538 -3.95 29.13 -14.53
N GLY A 539 -3.42 28.31 -13.62
CA GLY A 539 -3.65 28.43 -12.18
C GLY A 539 -3.16 29.74 -11.55
N CYS A 540 -2.34 30.53 -12.25
CA CYS A 540 -1.93 31.85 -11.79
C CYS A 540 -3.07 32.88 -11.84
N ALA A 541 -3.97 32.78 -12.81
CA ALA A 541 -4.98 33.81 -13.09
C ALA A 541 -6.42 33.30 -13.11
N PHE A 542 -6.61 32.00 -13.35
CA PHE A 542 -7.91 31.39 -13.56
C PHE A 542 -8.05 30.11 -12.75
N VAL A 543 -9.20 29.92 -12.11
CA VAL A 543 -9.53 28.70 -11.36
C VAL A 543 -10.69 28.02 -12.04
N ILE A 544 -10.52 26.75 -12.44
CA ILE A 544 -11.60 25.95 -13.04
C ILE A 544 -12.55 25.52 -11.92
N LEU A 545 -13.81 25.96 -11.97
CA LEU A 545 -14.84 25.64 -10.97
C LEU A 545 -15.57 24.34 -11.32
N SER A 546 -15.94 24.19 -12.59
CA SER A 546 -16.62 22.99 -13.09
C SER A 546 -16.48 22.86 -14.59
N MET A 547 -16.53 21.61 -15.07
CA MET A 547 -16.58 21.29 -16.49
C MET A 547 -17.63 20.20 -16.73
N GLU A 548 -18.52 20.42 -17.69
CA GLU A 548 -19.62 19.52 -18.02
C GLU A 548 -19.67 19.27 -19.54
N VAL A 549 -19.67 18.00 -19.94
CA VAL A 549 -19.80 17.60 -21.34
C VAL A 549 -21.27 17.42 -21.68
N LYS A 550 -21.78 18.25 -22.60
CA LYS A 550 -23.13 18.20 -23.15
C LYS A 550 -23.08 17.73 -24.59
N VAL A 551 -23.56 16.52 -24.84
CA VAL A 551 -23.73 16.00 -26.21
C VAL A 551 -25.17 16.31 -26.64
N MET A 552 -25.34 17.20 -27.62
CA MET A 552 -26.66 17.57 -28.13
C MET A 552 -27.16 16.53 -29.14
N ASP A 553 -28.35 16.00 -28.84
CA ASP A 553 -29.18 15.08 -29.62
C ASP A 553 -28.56 13.75 -30.06
N LYS A 554 -29.43 12.74 -30.04
CA LYS A 554 -29.14 11.34 -30.39
C LYS A 554 -28.26 11.28 -31.62
N VAL A 555 -27.12 10.63 -31.49
CA VAL A 555 -26.05 10.55 -32.48
C VAL A 555 -26.58 10.22 -33.88
N VAL A 556 -26.73 11.26 -34.69
CA VAL A 556 -26.84 11.24 -36.16
C VAL A 556 -25.52 11.79 -36.70
N GLN A 557 -25.19 11.54 -37.97
CA GLN A 557 -24.05 12.21 -38.63
C GLN A 557 -24.07 13.72 -38.34
N ASP A 558 -22.89 14.28 -38.06
CA ASP A 558 -22.64 15.69 -37.67
C ASP A 558 -23.03 16.05 -36.22
N CYS A 559 -22.61 15.23 -35.24
CA CYS A 559 -22.85 15.50 -33.82
C CYS A 559 -22.00 16.67 -33.31
N VAL A 560 -22.68 17.65 -32.70
CA VAL A 560 -22.05 18.81 -32.07
C VAL A 560 -21.80 18.49 -30.59
N VAL A 561 -20.52 18.45 -30.21
CA VAL A 561 -20.12 18.27 -28.80
C VAL A 561 -19.91 19.64 -28.18
N ASN A 562 -20.61 19.90 -27.08
CA ASN A 562 -20.50 21.13 -26.29
C ASN A 562 -19.83 20.80 -24.95
N ILE A 563 -18.75 21.50 -24.61
CA ILE A 563 -18.17 21.45 -23.26
C ILE A 563 -18.43 22.80 -22.59
N GLU A 564 -19.28 22.80 -21.58
CA GLU A 564 -19.55 23.98 -20.76
C GLU A 564 -18.50 24.05 -19.65
N ILE A 565 -17.80 25.17 -19.57
CA ILE A 565 -16.72 25.41 -18.60
C ILE A 565 -17.08 26.61 -17.75
N SER A 566 -17.03 26.43 -16.43
CA SER A 566 -17.13 27.52 -15.46
C SER A 566 -15.75 27.81 -14.86
N ILE A 567 -15.29 29.06 -15.00
CA ILE A 567 -13.98 29.52 -14.54
C ILE A 567 -14.14 30.78 -13.70
N GLN A 568 -13.38 30.85 -12.61
CA GLN A 568 -13.22 32.08 -11.84
C GLN A 568 -11.99 32.85 -12.35
N SER A 569 -12.22 34.04 -12.90
CA SER A 569 -11.18 35.01 -13.21
C SER A 569 -10.75 35.73 -11.94
N LEU A 570 -9.45 35.69 -11.66
CA LEU A 570 -8.83 36.40 -10.54
C LEU A 570 -8.32 37.79 -10.93
N PHE A 571 -8.55 38.25 -12.16
CA PHE A 571 -8.20 39.62 -12.54
C PHE A 571 -9.12 40.65 -11.86
N PRO A 572 -8.59 41.84 -11.53
CA PRO A 572 -9.39 42.89 -10.87
C PRO A 572 -10.34 43.62 -11.82
N ARG A 573 -10.12 43.51 -13.14
CA ARG A 573 -10.91 44.15 -14.21
C ARG A 573 -11.25 43.12 -15.29
N GLU A 574 -12.18 43.49 -16.18
CA GLU A 574 -12.53 42.67 -17.33
C GLU A 574 -11.38 42.55 -18.33
N VAL A 575 -11.28 41.39 -18.96
CA VAL A 575 -10.21 41.07 -19.93
C VAL A 575 -10.81 40.35 -21.12
N ARG A 576 -10.33 40.67 -22.32
CA ARG A 576 -10.81 40.04 -23.55
C ARG A 576 -10.08 38.71 -23.81
N CYS A 577 -10.85 37.62 -23.83
CA CYS A 577 -10.38 36.31 -24.29
C CYS A 577 -10.62 36.21 -25.79
N THR A 578 -9.55 36.18 -26.59
CA THR A 578 -9.66 36.12 -28.06
C THR A 578 -9.90 34.71 -28.57
N LYS A 579 -9.42 33.69 -27.84
CA LYS A 579 -9.67 32.29 -28.18
C LYS A 579 -9.59 31.41 -26.94
N ALA A 580 -10.63 30.63 -26.68
CA ALA A 580 -10.57 29.53 -25.73
C ALA A 580 -10.53 28.21 -26.49
N SER A 581 -9.66 27.28 -26.09
CA SER A 581 -9.57 25.96 -26.71
C SER A 581 -9.21 24.88 -25.71
N ILE A 582 -9.74 23.67 -25.90
CA ILE A 582 -9.44 22.53 -25.02
C ILE A 582 -8.96 21.34 -25.85
N SER A 583 -7.82 20.75 -25.46
CA SER A 583 -7.27 19.60 -26.17
C SER A 583 -8.08 18.35 -25.91
N VAL A 584 -8.19 17.53 -26.97
CA VAL A 584 -8.90 16.25 -26.94
C VAL A 584 -8.04 15.18 -27.60
N GLU A 585 -7.89 14.05 -26.91
CA GLU A 585 -7.15 12.88 -27.38
C GLU A 585 -8.12 11.72 -27.62
N GLU A 586 -7.91 10.98 -28.71
CA GLU A 586 -8.69 9.78 -29.02
C GLU A 586 -8.08 8.56 -28.32
N ILE A 587 -8.90 7.77 -27.64
CA ILE A 587 -8.47 6.59 -26.88
C ILE A 587 -9.05 5.31 -27.50
N GLN A 588 -8.26 4.24 -27.54
CA GLN A 588 -8.75 2.91 -27.88
C GLN A 588 -9.60 2.33 -26.73
N LYS A 589 -10.83 1.90 -27.02
CA LYS A 589 -11.75 1.29 -26.05
C LYS A 589 -11.00 0.16 -25.28
N PRO A 590 -10.96 0.15 -23.93
CA PRO A 590 -10.31 -0.91 -23.19
C PRO A 590 -10.96 -2.25 -23.55
N GLN A 591 -10.20 -3.15 -24.17
CA GLN A 591 -10.67 -4.51 -24.39
C GLN A 591 -10.84 -5.19 -23.02
N ALA A 592 -12.04 -5.69 -22.74
CA ALA A 592 -12.28 -6.54 -21.58
C ALA A 592 -11.49 -7.84 -21.75
N LEU A 593 -10.26 -7.89 -21.23
CA LEU A 593 -9.45 -9.10 -21.27
C LEU A 593 -10.09 -10.17 -20.39
N THR A 594 -10.54 -11.24 -21.03
CA THR A 594 -10.83 -12.53 -20.43
C THR A 594 -9.67 -12.97 -19.54
N LYS A 595 -9.95 -13.15 -18.24
CA LYS A 595 -8.99 -13.56 -17.21
C LYS A 595 -8.23 -14.85 -17.60
N LYS A 596 -6.96 -14.72 -18.02
CA LYS A 596 -5.97 -15.80 -17.88
C LYS A 596 -5.21 -15.57 -16.58
N LYS A 597 -5.28 -16.55 -15.66
CA LYS A 597 -4.51 -16.58 -14.41
C LYS A 597 -3.02 -16.62 -14.73
N GLY A 598 -2.27 -15.65 -14.19
CA GLY A 598 -0.81 -15.76 -14.00
C GLY A 598 0.02 -14.72 -14.74
N SER A 599 -0.01 -13.46 -14.28
CA SER A 599 1.06 -12.48 -14.49
C SER A 599 0.87 -11.32 -13.51
N LYS A 600 1.90 -10.97 -12.73
CA LYS A 600 1.94 -9.75 -11.90
C LYS A 600 2.41 -8.59 -12.77
N THR A 601 1.48 -7.97 -13.48
CA THR A 601 1.65 -6.61 -14.02
C THR A 601 0.61 -5.70 -13.36
N SER A 602 1.03 -4.47 -13.06
CA SER A 602 0.23 -3.45 -12.37
C SER A 602 -1.14 -3.31 -13.01
N VAL A 603 -2.20 -3.50 -12.21
CA VAL A 603 -3.58 -3.25 -12.58
C VAL A 603 -3.71 -1.75 -12.83
N GLU A 604 -3.77 -1.31 -14.09
CA GLU A 604 -4.29 0.01 -14.40
C GLU A 604 -5.80 0.02 -14.07
N PRO A 605 -6.29 1.02 -13.32
CA PRO A 605 -7.69 1.11 -12.98
C PRO A 605 -8.51 1.41 -14.25
N SER A 606 -9.66 0.76 -14.38
CA SER A 606 -10.68 1.09 -15.38
C SER A 606 -11.02 2.58 -15.31
N ILE A 607 -10.79 3.33 -16.39
CA ILE A 607 -11.06 4.77 -16.46
C ILE A 607 -12.59 4.99 -16.38
N PRO A 608 -13.12 5.66 -15.34
CA PRO A 608 -14.54 5.98 -15.27
C PRO A 608 -14.90 7.04 -16.32
N LEU A 609 -16.00 6.83 -17.06
CA LEU A 609 -16.59 7.83 -17.96
C LEU A 609 -17.21 8.96 -17.12
N LEU A 610 -16.41 9.94 -16.72
CA LEU A 610 -16.89 11.13 -16.03
C LEU A 610 -17.40 12.13 -17.08
N SER A 611 -18.70 12.43 -17.05
CA SER A 611 -19.35 13.45 -17.88
C SER A 611 -19.35 14.84 -17.25
N LYS A 612 -19.08 14.92 -15.94
CA LYS A 612 -19.02 16.16 -15.16
C LYS A 612 -17.90 16.06 -14.13
N CYS A 613 -17.19 17.17 -13.93
CA CYS A 613 -16.14 17.31 -12.93
C CYS A 613 -16.29 18.65 -12.20
N THR A 614 -16.16 18.63 -10.88
CA THR A 614 -16.25 19.82 -10.01
C THR A 614 -14.91 20.15 -9.35
N LEU A 615 -14.77 21.34 -8.78
CA LEU A 615 -13.54 21.79 -8.11
C LEU A 615 -13.07 20.84 -6.99
N GLU A 616 -13.99 20.18 -6.29
CA GLU A 616 -13.69 19.19 -5.25
C GLU A 616 -13.04 17.92 -5.82
N ASP A 617 -13.48 17.50 -7.01
CA ASP A 617 -12.90 16.35 -7.72
C ASP A 617 -11.51 16.66 -8.28
N MET A 618 -11.26 17.93 -8.63
CA MET A 618 -10.00 18.39 -9.25
C MET A 618 -8.88 18.74 -8.27
N GLN A 619 -9.13 18.73 -6.95
CA GLN A 619 -8.06 19.01 -5.99
C GLN A 619 -7.06 17.84 -5.91
N PRO A 620 -5.75 18.09 -6.15
CA PRO A 620 -4.75 17.06 -5.88
C PRO A 620 -4.79 16.72 -4.38
N PHE A 621 -4.97 15.44 -4.06
CA PHE A 621 -4.88 14.93 -2.69
C PHE A 621 -3.42 15.09 -2.20
N ASP A 622 -3.07 16.27 -1.68
CA ASP A 622 -1.82 16.50 -0.96
C ASP A 622 -2.09 16.45 0.55
N PRO A 623 -1.63 15.40 1.25
CA PRO A 623 -1.80 15.29 2.70
C PRO A 623 -1.18 16.46 3.48
N ARG A 624 -0.25 17.23 2.86
CA ARG A 624 0.43 18.37 3.48
C ARG A 624 -0.42 19.63 3.56
N LEU A 625 -1.47 19.74 2.76
CA LEU A 625 -2.38 20.89 2.71
C LEU A 625 -3.71 20.64 3.44
N LEU A 626 -3.84 19.51 4.14
CA LEU A 626 -4.98 19.21 4.99
C LEU A 626 -5.15 20.29 6.06
N GLN A 627 -6.30 20.94 6.07
CA GLN A 627 -6.65 21.95 7.07
C GLN A 627 -6.85 21.24 8.42
N LEU A 628 -6.02 21.58 9.41
CA LEU A 628 -6.14 21.08 10.77
C LEU A 628 -7.23 21.85 11.52
N GLU A 629 -8.16 21.15 12.16
CA GLU A 629 -9.18 21.76 13.02
C GLU A 629 -8.57 22.08 14.40
N VAL A 630 -8.03 23.29 14.54
CA VAL A 630 -7.37 23.73 15.78
C VAL A 630 -8.13 24.88 16.43
N TYR A 631 -8.26 24.85 17.75
CA TYR A 631 -8.94 25.88 18.54
C TYR A 631 -8.05 26.39 19.67
N SER A 632 -8.25 27.65 20.08
CA SER A 632 -7.59 28.23 21.24
C SER A 632 -8.19 27.65 22.52
N TYR A 633 -7.33 27.14 23.39
CA TYR A 633 -7.66 26.71 24.74
C TYR A 633 -6.98 27.65 25.72
N LEU A 634 -7.78 28.32 26.55
CA LEU A 634 -7.32 29.24 27.57
C LEU A 634 -7.43 28.53 28.91
N ASP A 635 -6.28 28.26 29.53
CA ASP A 635 -6.18 27.64 30.83
C ASP A 635 -6.16 28.74 31.90
N TYR A 636 -7.20 28.77 32.73
CA TYR A 636 -7.34 29.76 33.78
C TYR A 636 -6.92 29.14 35.12
N LYS A 637 -6.14 29.90 35.89
CA LYS A 637 -5.76 29.54 37.26
C LYS A 637 -7.00 29.58 38.18
N GLU A 638 -6.88 29.02 39.39
CA GLU A 638 -7.96 28.99 40.39
C GLU A 638 -8.48 30.39 40.76
N ASP A 639 -7.63 31.43 40.62
CA ASP A 639 -7.98 32.83 40.83
C ASP A 639 -8.68 33.50 39.63
N LYS A 640 -9.03 32.72 38.59
CA LYS A 640 -9.60 33.17 37.30
C LYS A 640 -8.68 34.07 36.46
N SER A 641 -7.40 34.20 36.82
CA SER A 641 -6.41 34.80 35.93
C SER A 641 -6.01 33.83 34.83
N LEU A 642 -5.69 34.35 33.64
CA LEU A 642 -5.23 33.51 32.53
C LEU A 642 -3.84 32.94 32.89
N GLY A 643 -3.76 31.62 33.05
CA GLY A 643 -2.52 30.92 33.39
C GLY A 643 -1.71 30.56 32.15
N SER A 644 -2.35 29.98 31.13
CA SER A 644 -1.71 29.68 29.85
C SER A 644 -2.71 29.72 28.69
N ALA A 645 -2.21 29.97 27.48
CA ALA A 645 -2.98 29.87 26.25
C ALA A 645 -2.31 28.83 25.34
N SER A 646 -3.07 27.86 24.88
CA SER A 646 -2.60 26.78 24.01
C SER A 646 -3.52 26.60 22.81
N VAL A 647 -3.05 25.88 21.80
CA VAL A 647 -3.76 25.61 20.54
C VAL A 647 -3.94 24.10 20.45
N VAL A 648 -5.20 23.62 20.50
CA VAL A 648 -5.54 22.19 20.67
C VAL A 648 -6.29 21.67 19.44
N HIS A 649 -5.96 20.45 19.01
CA HIS A 649 -6.61 19.72 17.91
C HIS A 649 -7.48 18.59 18.48
N ARG A 650 -8.70 18.38 17.96
CA ARG A 650 -9.65 17.36 18.50
C ARG A 650 -9.20 15.91 18.32
N ASN A 651 -8.36 15.62 17.32
CA ASN A 651 -7.94 14.26 17.00
C ASN A 651 -6.60 13.92 17.70
N THR A 652 -6.59 12.87 18.53
CA THR A 652 -5.44 12.43 19.35
C THR A 652 -4.43 11.56 18.59
N LYS A 653 -4.72 11.15 17.34
CA LYS A 653 -3.75 10.48 16.48
C LYS A 653 -2.76 11.50 15.92
N PRO A 654 -1.45 11.20 15.82
CA PRO A 654 -0.49 12.12 15.24
C PRO A 654 -0.79 12.29 13.73
N VAL A 655 -1.49 13.37 13.39
CA VAL A 655 -1.82 13.75 12.00
C VAL A 655 -0.56 14.24 11.28
N VAL A 656 0.40 14.80 12.03
CA VAL A 656 1.61 15.42 11.49
C VAL A 656 2.83 14.61 11.93
N ARG A 657 3.48 13.90 10.99
CA ARG A 657 4.90 13.55 11.10
C ARG A 657 5.71 14.70 10.53
N ARG A 658 6.88 14.98 11.11
CA ARG A 658 7.88 15.88 10.50
C ARG A 658 8.19 15.31 9.11
N SER A 659 7.61 15.88 8.07
CA SER A 659 7.95 15.55 6.70
C SER A 659 9.23 16.29 6.41
N ASP A 660 10.36 15.58 6.45
CA ASP A 660 11.62 16.12 5.95
C ASP A 660 11.40 16.62 4.52
N SER A 661 11.93 17.80 4.21
CA SER A 661 11.77 18.48 2.92
C SER A 661 12.34 17.73 1.72
N THR A 662 12.74 16.46 1.88
CA THR A 662 13.37 15.61 0.87
C THR A 662 12.40 15.09 -0.20
N LYS A 663 11.09 15.20 0.01
CA LYS A 663 10.05 14.79 -0.96
C LYS A 663 9.58 15.93 -1.88
N HIS A 664 10.50 16.76 -2.39
CA HIS A 664 10.15 17.65 -3.51
C HIS A 664 9.92 16.78 -4.75
N ARG A 665 8.66 16.66 -5.18
CA ARG A 665 8.31 16.05 -6.48
C ARG A 665 9.02 16.85 -7.58
N LYS A 666 9.67 16.16 -8.53
CA LYS A 666 10.14 16.84 -9.75
C LYS A 666 8.89 17.44 -10.43
N PRO A 667 8.90 18.74 -10.79
CA PRO A 667 7.77 19.34 -11.47
C PRO A 667 7.56 18.63 -12.80
N SER A 668 6.31 18.26 -13.10
CA SER A 668 5.94 17.92 -14.46
C SER A 668 6.08 19.20 -15.29
N VAL A 669 6.90 19.15 -16.34
CA VAL A 669 6.96 20.26 -17.31
C VAL A 669 5.59 20.33 -17.98
N ASN A 670 4.85 21.43 -17.77
CA ASN A 670 3.59 21.71 -18.45
C ASN A 670 3.87 22.04 -19.92
N ALA A 671 4.18 21.02 -20.72
CA ALA A 671 4.28 21.14 -22.16
C ALA A 671 2.87 21.21 -22.77
N LYS A 672 2.72 22.04 -23.80
CA LYS A 672 1.48 22.17 -24.56
C LYS A 672 1.23 20.87 -25.34
N GLY A 673 0.09 20.24 -25.09
CA GLY A 673 -0.36 19.03 -25.79
C GLY A 673 -0.80 19.31 -27.23
N ASP A 674 -1.35 18.30 -27.90
CA ASP A 674 -1.89 18.45 -29.25
C ASP A 674 -3.28 19.11 -29.24
N PHE A 675 -3.40 20.28 -29.88
CA PHE A 675 -4.66 21.03 -30.03
C PHE A 675 -5.27 20.87 -31.43
N SER A 676 -4.77 19.97 -32.29
CA SER A 676 -5.32 19.69 -33.63
C SER A 676 -6.80 19.27 -33.58
N LYS A 677 -7.15 18.48 -32.56
CA LYS A 677 -8.51 17.99 -32.30
C LYS A 677 -9.29 18.80 -31.25
N ALA A 678 -8.85 20.02 -30.92
CA ALA A 678 -9.45 20.83 -29.86
C ALA A 678 -10.89 21.32 -30.17
N LEU A 679 -11.70 21.48 -29.11
CA LEU A 679 -12.93 22.30 -29.17
C LEU A 679 -12.54 23.76 -28.92
N SER A 680 -13.19 24.69 -29.62
CA SER A 680 -12.89 26.12 -29.47
C SER A 680 -14.15 26.97 -29.32
N CYS A 681 -13.96 28.15 -28.74
CA CYS A 681 -14.93 29.23 -28.71
C CYS A 681 -14.26 30.51 -29.20
N ASP A 682 -15.04 31.29 -29.97
CA ASP A 682 -14.66 32.59 -30.48
C ASP A 682 -14.66 33.66 -29.37
N GLU A 683 -14.21 34.86 -29.69
CA GLU A 683 -13.93 35.97 -28.76
C GLU A 683 -15.06 36.25 -27.75
N PHE A 684 -14.70 36.36 -26.46
CA PHE A 684 -15.62 36.77 -25.39
C PHE A 684 -14.93 37.59 -24.29
N ILE A 685 -15.71 38.37 -23.55
CA ILE A 685 -15.23 39.22 -22.45
C ILE A 685 -15.35 38.46 -21.13
N MET A 686 -14.24 38.30 -20.42
CA MET A 686 -14.20 37.71 -19.08
C MET A 686 -14.32 38.80 -18.02
N LYS A 687 -15.35 38.74 -17.19
CA LYS A 687 -15.56 39.64 -16.05
C LYS A 687 -14.76 39.14 -14.83
N PRO A 688 -14.41 40.00 -13.86
CA PRO A 688 -13.89 39.55 -12.57
C PRO A 688 -14.86 38.58 -11.88
N GLY A 689 -14.35 37.48 -11.31
CA GLY A 689 -15.17 36.45 -10.67
C GLY A 689 -15.60 35.33 -11.62
N MET A 690 -16.80 34.78 -11.42
CA MET A 690 -17.27 33.59 -12.14
C MET A 690 -17.72 33.94 -13.57
N ASN A 691 -17.22 33.17 -14.55
CA ASN A 691 -17.59 33.24 -15.96
C ASN A 691 -17.89 31.84 -16.48
N THR A 692 -18.85 31.74 -17.39
CA THR A 692 -19.24 30.47 -18.02
C THR A 692 -19.25 30.65 -19.53
N PHE A 693 -18.63 29.71 -20.25
CA PHE A 693 -18.60 29.70 -21.71
C PHE A 693 -18.62 28.25 -22.22
N THR A 694 -18.96 28.08 -23.50
CA THR A 694 -19.16 26.76 -24.12
C THR A 694 -18.18 26.59 -25.28
N LEU A 695 -17.38 25.54 -25.25
CA LEU A 695 -16.51 25.15 -26.37
C LEU A 695 -17.27 24.18 -27.27
N VAL A 696 -17.20 24.39 -28.58
CA VAL A 696 -18.01 23.65 -29.57
C VAL A 696 -17.09 23.00 -30.62
N ARG A 697 -17.42 21.78 -31.04
CA ARG A 697 -16.83 21.13 -32.22
C ARG A 697 -17.81 20.15 -32.85
N CYS A 698 -17.83 20.11 -34.18
CA CYS A 698 -18.48 19.05 -34.93
C CYS A 698 -17.54 17.83 -35.01
N VAL A 699 -18.00 16.68 -34.54
CA VAL A 699 -17.23 15.42 -34.57
C VAL A 699 -17.81 14.50 -35.64
N ASP A 700 -16.99 14.15 -36.62
CA ASP A 700 -17.32 13.34 -37.80
C ASP A 700 -16.97 11.85 -37.62
N GLN A 701 -16.03 11.53 -36.72
CA GLN A 701 -15.55 10.18 -36.47
C GLN A 701 -16.16 9.56 -35.19
N PRO A 702 -16.68 8.32 -35.24
CA PRO A 702 -17.13 7.62 -34.05
C PRO A 702 -15.93 7.10 -33.24
N GLY A 703 -15.87 7.42 -31.95
CA GLY A 703 -14.72 7.07 -31.10
C GLY A 703 -14.90 7.46 -29.63
N PHE A 704 -13.92 7.06 -28.80
CA PHE A 704 -13.80 7.48 -27.40
C PHE A 704 -12.80 8.63 -27.31
N TYR A 705 -13.22 9.73 -26.71
CA TYR A 705 -12.43 10.95 -26.61
C TYR A 705 -12.19 11.33 -25.16
N LYS A 706 -10.97 11.73 -24.83
CA LYS A 706 -10.53 12.23 -23.53
C LYS A 706 -10.18 13.70 -23.61
N VAL A 707 -10.60 14.45 -22.60
CA VAL A 707 -10.26 15.87 -22.43
C VAL A 707 -8.91 16.00 -21.72
N GLY A 708 -8.02 16.84 -22.26
CA GLY A 708 -6.63 17.01 -21.81
C GLY A 708 -6.37 18.32 -21.06
N GLN A 709 -6.04 19.37 -21.80
CA GLN A 709 -5.58 20.68 -21.31
C GLN A 709 -6.45 21.81 -21.87
N LEU A 710 -6.74 22.80 -21.03
CA LEU A 710 -7.44 24.03 -21.42
C LEU A 710 -6.42 25.13 -21.73
N SER A 711 -6.61 25.82 -22.85
CA SER A 711 -5.86 27.01 -23.26
C SER A 711 -6.80 28.21 -23.42
N LEU A 712 -6.45 29.33 -22.78
CA LEU A 712 -7.14 30.62 -22.91
C LEU A 712 -6.17 31.67 -23.43
N VAL A 713 -6.44 32.22 -24.62
CA VAL A 713 -5.66 33.31 -25.20
C VAL A 713 -6.32 34.64 -24.85
N VAL A 714 -5.60 35.46 -24.10
CA VAL A 714 -6.03 36.78 -23.62
C VAL A 714 -5.32 37.86 -24.42
N GLU A 715 -6.08 38.83 -24.95
CA GLU A 715 -5.59 39.99 -25.71
C GLU A 715 -4.54 39.61 -26.80
N GLU A 716 -4.72 38.45 -27.43
CA GLU A 716 -3.85 37.86 -28.49
C GLU A 716 -2.40 37.51 -28.10
N LYS A 717 -1.88 38.06 -27.00
CA LYS A 717 -0.45 37.99 -26.65
C LYS A 717 -0.13 37.13 -25.42
N LEU A 718 -1.11 36.73 -24.61
CA LEU A 718 -0.91 35.84 -23.45
C LEU A 718 -1.74 34.56 -23.60
N GLU A 719 -1.11 33.39 -23.52
CA GLU A 719 -1.78 32.08 -23.55
C GLU A 719 -1.69 31.41 -22.17
N PHE A 720 -2.81 31.27 -21.49
CA PHE A 720 -2.93 30.59 -20.20
C PHE A 720 -3.27 29.12 -20.41
N LEU A 721 -2.36 28.22 -20.05
CA LEU A 721 -2.49 26.78 -20.26
C LEU A 721 -2.64 26.03 -18.92
N SER A 722 -3.65 25.16 -18.81
CA SER A 722 -3.84 24.30 -17.64
C SER A 722 -2.84 23.14 -17.61
N THR A 723 -2.57 22.64 -16.40
CA THR A 723 -2.03 21.29 -16.21
C THR A 723 -2.99 20.25 -16.81
N VAL A 724 -2.52 19.01 -17.01
CA VAL A 724 -3.40 17.91 -17.45
C VAL A 724 -4.49 17.71 -16.40
N LEU A 725 -5.75 17.84 -16.82
CA LEU A 725 -6.91 17.76 -15.94
C LEU A 725 -7.00 16.37 -15.28
N ASN A 726 -7.18 16.34 -13.95
CA ASN A 726 -7.41 15.13 -13.17
C ASN A 726 -8.57 15.40 -12.20
N PRO A 727 -9.63 14.57 -12.19
CA PRO A 727 -9.85 13.38 -13.02
C PRO A 727 -10.13 13.73 -14.49
N GLN A 728 -9.79 12.79 -15.38
CA GLN A 728 -9.88 12.98 -16.84
C GLN A 728 -11.31 12.76 -17.32
N LEU A 729 -11.94 13.80 -17.89
CA LEU A 729 -13.27 13.70 -18.50
C LEU A 729 -13.19 12.93 -19.82
N CYS A 730 -14.19 12.08 -20.09
CA CYS A 730 -14.25 11.24 -21.30
C CYS A 730 -15.67 11.22 -21.88
N TYR A 731 -15.79 11.22 -23.21
CA TYR A 731 -17.06 11.13 -23.92
C TYR A 731 -17.01 10.17 -25.13
N GLU A 732 -18.17 9.61 -25.51
CA GLU A 732 -18.33 8.65 -26.61
C GLU A 732 -19.23 9.23 -27.71
N VAL A 733 -18.84 9.05 -28.98
CA VAL A 733 -19.65 9.37 -30.17
C VAL A 733 -20.03 8.06 -30.89
N ALA A 734 -21.31 7.67 -30.87
CA ALA A 734 -21.78 6.33 -31.29
C ALA A 734 -22.75 6.29 -32.49
N LYS A 735 -22.42 5.64 -33.61
CA LYS A 735 -23.34 5.42 -34.75
C LYS A 735 -24.22 4.18 -34.54
N THR A 736 -25.55 4.31 -34.59
CA THR A 736 -26.49 3.18 -34.35
C THR A 736 -27.13 2.69 -35.65
N GLN A 737 -26.72 1.51 -36.16
CA GLN A 737 -27.30 0.91 -37.38
C GLN A 737 -28.77 0.47 -37.17
N PRO A 738 -29.60 0.42 -38.22
CA PRO A 738 -30.96 -0.12 -38.14
C PRO A 738 -30.92 -1.59 -37.75
N ARG A 739 -31.85 -2.04 -36.91
CA ARG A 739 -31.93 -3.42 -36.44
C ARG A 739 -33.25 -4.05 -36.84
N ILE A 740 -33.19 -5.22 -37.45
CA ILE A 740 -34.35 -6.06 -37.77
C ILE A 740 -34.48 -7.14 -36.71
N THR A 741 -35.71 -7.32 -36.21
CA THR A 741 -36.04 -8.36 -35.23
C THR A 741 -37.33 -9.05 -35.65
N LEU A 742 -37.46 -10.32 -35.33
CA LEU A 742 -38.61 -11.13 -35.71
C LEU A 742 -39.29 -11.63 -34.44
N LYS A 743 -40.58 -11.35 -34.33
CA LYS A 743 -41.42 -11.74 -33.20
C LYS A 743 -42.37 -12.84 -33.64
N CYS A 744 -42.13 -14.04 -33.12
CA CYS A 744 -43.04 -15.16 -33.27
C CYS A 744 -44.06 -15.12 -32.13
N GLY A 745 -45.36 -15.16 -32.43
CA GLY A 745 -46.41 -15.15 -31.40
C GLY A 745 -46.49 -16.44 -30.57
N ARG A 746 -46.00 -17.56 -31.12
CA ARG A 746 -45.95 -18.90 -30.53
C ARG A 746 -44.72 -19.66 -31.06
N ASP A 747 -44.39 -20.80 -30.47
CA ASP A 747 -43.40 -21.74 -31.02
C ASP A 747 -43.86 -22.20 -32.40
N LEU A 748 -42.98 -22.09 -33.40
CA LEU A 748 -43.32 -22.44 -34.77
C LEU A 748 -43.37 -23.96 -34.92
N LEU A 749 -44.41 -24.47 -35.57
CA LEU A 749 -44.62 -25.91 -35.82
C LEU A 749 -44.45 -26.27 -37.31
N ALA A 750 -43.69 -27.32 -37.61
CA ALA A 750 -43.59 -27.84 -38.97
C ALA A 750 -44.89 -28.55 -39.37
N GLY A 751 -45.31 -28.39 -40.63
CA GLY A 751 -46.54 -28.96 -41.19
C GLY A 751 -47.81 -28.13 -40.99
N LEU A 752 -47.72 -26.94 -40.36
CA LEU A 752 -48.85 -26.03 -40.10
C LEU A 752 -48.53 -24.59 -40.52
N ILE A 753 -49.53 -23.88 -41.06
CA ILE A 753 -49.43 -22.46 -41.46
C ILE A 753 -49.52 -21.56 -40.21
N GLN A 754 -48.58 -20.65 -40.02
CA GLN A 754 -48.48 -19.77 -38.82
C GLN A 754 -48.13 -18.32 -39.17
N ASN A 755 -48.49 -17.37 -38.30
CA ASN A 755 -48.22 -15.95 -38.48
C ASN A 755 -46.97 -15.50 -37.69
N ILE A 756 -46.13 -14.66 -38.30
CA ILE A 756 -44.95 -14.03 -37.69
C ILE A 756 -44.95 -12.50 -37.94
N GLU A 757 -44.37 -11.74 -37.02
CA GLU A 757 -44.25 -10.28 -37.11
C GLU A 757 -42.78 -9.87 -37.29
N LEU A 758 -42.47 -9.17 -38.37
CA LEU A 758 -41.15 -8.60 -38.64
C LEU A 758 -41.13 -7.14 -38.14
N ILE A 759 -40.24 -6.83 -37.21
CA ILE A 759 -40.09 -5.52 -36.57
C ILE A 759 -38.77 -4.89 -37.01
N VAL A 760 -38.84 -3.74 -37.68
CA VAL A 760 -37.66 -2.98 -38.12
C VAL A 760 -37.54 -1.71 -37.28
N THR A 761 -36.38 -1.50 -36.68
CA THR A 761 -36.03 -0.29 -35.93
C THR A 761 -35.02 0.51 -36.75
N SER A 762 -35.36 1.74 -37.13
CA SER A 762 -34.62 2.53 -38.12
C SER A 762 -33.25 3.05 -37.63
N GLY A 763 -32.97 2.98 -36.32
CA GLY A 763 -31.70 3.48 -35.76
C GLY A 763 -31.47 4.95 -36.11
N SER A 764 -30.25 5.32 -36.52
CA SER A 764 -29.94 6.69 -36.97
C SER A 764 -30.22 6.93 -38.46
N ILE A 765 -30.94 6.04 -39.18
CA ILE A 765 -31.18 6.13 -40.63
C ILE A 765 -32.64 6.51 -40.93
N LYS A 766 -32.87 7.41 -41.90
CA LYS A 766 -34.19 7.78 -42.39
C LYS A 766 -34.64 6.86 -43.54
N ILE A 767 -35.82 6.25 -43.45
CA ILE A 767 -36.37 5.37 -44.49
C ILE A 767 -37.32 6.19 -45.38
N ILE A 768 -36.99 6.31 -46.67
CA ILE A 768 -37.75 7.07 -47.68
C ILE A 768 -38.75 6.19 -48.45
N LYS A 769 -39.78 6.82 -49.02
CA LYS A 769 -40.74 6.20 -49.94
C LYS A 769 -39.97 5.69 -51.16
N ASP A 770 -40.10 4.40 -51.49
CA ASP A 770 -39.41 3.64 -52.58
C ASP A 770 -38.34 2.63 -52.12
N MET A 771 -38.02 2.54 -50.82
CA MET A 771 -37.18 1.44 -50.31
C MET A 771 -37.97 0.12 -50.25
N LYS A 772 -37.39 -0.97 -50.79
CA LYS A 772 -37.98 -2.31 -50.82
C LYS A 772 -37.12 -3.35 -50.11
N PHE A 773 -37.75 -4.30 -49.44
CA PHE A 773 -37.12 -5.54 -48.95
C PHE A 773 -37.26 -6.66 -49.98
N LYS A 774 -36.21 -7.46 -50.14
CA LYS A 774 -36.30 -8.76 -50.78
C LYS A 774 -36.08 -9.87 -49.75
N LEU A 775 -37.11 -10.66 -49.49
CA LEU A 775 -37.09 -11.80 -48.57
C LEU A 775 -36.83 -13.08 -49.35
N ARG A 776 -35.92 -13.94 -48.88
CA ARG A 776 -35.63 -15.26 -49.45
C ARG A 776 -35.61 -16.32 -48.35
N THR A 777 -36.21 -17.48 -48.62
CA THR A 777 -36.35 -18.56 -47.64
C THR A 777 -35.49 -19.78 -47.98
N SER A 778 -35.07 -20.51 -46.96
CA SER A 778 -34.41 -21.81 -47.12
C SER A 778 -35.34 -22.88 -47.71
N ARG A 779 -34.79 -23.95 -48.29
CA ARG A 779 -35.58 -25.09 -48.83
C ARG A 779 -36.53 -25.65 -47.76
N GLY A 780 -37.78 -25.89 -48.13
CA GLY A 780 -38.83 -26.40 -47.23
C GLY A 780 -39.62 -25.33 -46.47
N LEU A 781 -39.25 -24.06 -46.56
CA LEU A 781 -40.00 -22.92 -45.99
C LEU A 781 -40.65 -22.10 -47.12
N VAL A 782 -41.90 -21.70 -46.95
CA VAL A 782 -42.60 -20.75 -47.83
C VAL A 782 -43.28 -19.64 -47.01
N ILE A 783 -43.41 -18.46 -47.59
CA ILE A 783 -43.91 -17.25 -46.93
C ILE A 783 -44.94 -16.49 -47.78
N GLN A 784 -45.81 -15.71 -47.14
CA GLN A 784 -46.82 -14.84 -47.78
C GLN A 784 -47.09 -13.61 -46.89
N VAL A 785 -47.36 -12.44 -47.48
CA VAL A 785 -47.85 -11.27 -46.73
C VAL A 785 -49.32 -11.46 -46.37
N VAL A 786 -49.71 -11.18 -45.13
CA VAL A 786 -51.10 -11.40 -44.66
C VAL A 786 -52.13 -10.62 -45.49
N GLU A 787 -51.76 -9.46 -46.06
CA GLU A 787 -52.63 -8.56 -46.84
C GLU A 787 -52.64 -8.87 -48.36
N SER A 788 -51.88 -9.87 -48.84
CA SER A 788 -51.79 -10.22 -50.26
C SER A 788 -52.52 -11.54 -50.58
N GLU A 789 -53.29 -11.59 -51.67
CA GLU A 789 -53.94 -12.81 -52.18
C GLU A 789 -52.96 -13.77 -52.91
N GLU A 790 -51.66 -13.44 -52.93
CA GLU A 790 -50.63 -14.25 -53.60
C GLU A 790 -50.36 -15.61 -52.94
N VAL A 791 -49.97 -16.59 -53.75
CA VAL A 791 -49.62 -17.95 -53.27
C VAL A 791 -48.32 -17.92 -52.45
N MET A 792 -48.26 -18.70 -51.37
CA MET A 792 -47.05 -18.86 -50.54
C MET A 792 -45.84 -19.21 -51.41
N CYS A 793 -44.80 -18.38 -51.35
CA CYS A 793 -43.65 -18.42 -52.24
C CYS A 793 -42.32 -18.45 -51.46
N LYS A 794 -41.21 -18.71 -52.16
CA LYS A 794 -39.87 -18.77 -51.56
C LYS A 794 -39.14 -17.42 -51.54
N GLU A 795 -39.48 -16.55 -52.49
CA GLU A 795 -38.95 -15.19 -52.62
C GLU A 795 -40.09 -14.19 -52.72
N LEU A 796 -39.99 -13.08 -51.98
CA LEU A 796 -41.02 -12.07 -51.87
C LEU A 796 -40.40 -10.67 -51.78
N GLU A 797 -40.94 -9.69 -52.51
CA GLU A 797 -40.47 -8.30 -52.51
C GLU A 797 -41.53 -7.37 -51.91
N ILE A 798 -41.19 -6.60 -50.88
CA ILE A 798 -42.13 -5.79 -50.08
C ILE A 798 -41.66 -4.33 -50.01
N SER A 799 -42.54 -3.38 -50.30
CA SER A 799 -42.27 -1.94 -50.14
C SER A 799 -42.40 -1.49 -48.66
N LEU A 800 -41.47 -0.67 -48.18
CA LEU A 800 -41.45 -0.21 -46.78
C LEU A 800 -42.20 1.12 -46.59
N PRO A 801 -43.02 1.26 -45.52
CA PRO A 801 -43.56 2.55 -45.11
C PRO A 801 -42.46 3.54 -44.67
N VAL A 802 -42.72 4.84 -44.87
CA VAL A 802 -41.81 5.94 -44.52
C VAL A 802 -41.64 6.02 -43.00
N CYS A 803 -40.38 6.15 -42.53
CA CYS A 803 -40.04 6.07 -41.10
C CYS A 803 -38.92 7.07 -40.77
N GLU A 804 -39.12 7.91 -39.74
CA GLU A 804 -38.07 8.82 -39.25
C GLU A 804 -37.01 8.07 -38.42
N PRO A 805 -35.81 8.66 -38.18
CA PRO A 805 -34.80 8.04 -37.33
C PRO A 805 -35.33 7.70 -35.92
N PHE A 806 -34.91 6.56 -35.39
CA PHE A 806 -35.32 5.97 -34.10
C PHE A 806 -36.79 5.57 -33.97
N GLN A 807 -37.51 5.42 -35.08
CA GLN A 807 -38.87 4.88 -35.12
C GLN A 807 -38.89 3.37 -35.42
N THR A 808 -40.02 2.73 -35.10
CA THR A 808 -40.22 1.28 -35.23
C THR A 808 -41.40 1.00 -36.15
N MET A 809 -41.24 0.06 -37.07
CA MET A 809 -42.28 -0.40 -38.00
C MET A 809 -42.46 -1.92 -37.92
N ARG A 810 -43.67 -2.41 -38.26
CA ARG A 810 -44.08 -3.82 -38.08
C ARG A 810 -44.76 -4.35 -39.35
N LEU A 811 -44.39 -5.55 -39.78
CA LEU A 811 -44.94 -6.25 -40.96
C LEU A 811 -45.41 -7.66 -40.57
N GLN A 812 -46.57 -8.11 -41.05
CA GLN A 812 -47.16 -9.41 -40.73
C GLN A 812 -47.01 -10.40 -41.89
N LEU A 813 -46.44 -11.59 -41.63
CA LEU A 813 -46.18 -12.64 -42.62
C LEU A 813 -46.76 -13.98 -42.19
N LYS A 814 -47.26 -14.80 -43.12
CA LYS A 814 -47.60 -16.22 -42.94
C LYS A 814 -46.41 -17.09 -43.34
N VAL A 815 -46.15 -18.15 -42.59
CA VAL A 815 -45.06 -19.12 -42.83
C VAL A 815 -45.55 -20.56 -42.77
N LEU A 816 -45.01 -21.43 -43.63
CA LEU A 816 -45.25 -22.88 -43.61
C LEU A 816 -43.92 -23.61 -43.85
N ALA A 817 -43.57 -24.50 -42.92
CA ALA A 817 -42.41 -25.40 -43.03
C ALA A 817 -42.87 -26.83 -43.31
N GLU A 818 -42.20 -27.52 -44.22
CA GLU A 818 -42.47 -28.93 -44.55
C GLU A 818 -42.01 -29.88 -43.42
N LEU A 819 -42.81 -30.90 -43.08
CA LEU A 819 -42.49 -31.89 -42.04
C LEU A 819 -41.93 -33.19 -42.68
N PRO A 820 -40.63 -33.49 -42.54
CA PRO A 820 -40.02 -34.71 -43.06
C PRO A 820 -40.36 -35.92 -42.18
N PRO A 821 -40.12 -37.17 -42.66
CA PRO A 821 -40.32 -38.38 -41.87
C PRO A 821 -39.40 -38.35 -40.65
N LYS A 822 -39.97 -38.16 -39.45
CA LYS A 822 -39.21 -37.89 -38.24
C LYS A 822 -39.94 -38.38 -37.00
N LYS A 823 -39.19 -39.00 -36.07
CA LYS A 823 -39.74 -39.69 -34.90
C LYS A 823 -39.42 -39.04 -33.56
N ASP A 824 -38.46 -38.12 -33.58
CA ASP A 824 -37.85 -37.45 -32.44
C ASP A 824 -38.30 -36.00 -32.31
N THR A 825 -38.01 -35.39 -31.15
CA THR A 825 -38.46 -34.05 -30.74
C THR A 825 -37.65 -32.89 -31.34
N LEU A 826 -36.62 -33.18 -32.13
CA LEU A 826 -35.67 -32.15 -32.58
C LEU A 826 -36.33 -31.12 -33.52
N SER A 827 -36.15 -29.83 -33.22
CA SER A 827 -36.61 -28.72 -34.06
C SER A 827 -35.83 -28.63 -35.38
N MET A 828 -36.48 -28.13 -36.42
CA MET A 828 -35.93 -27.86 -37.75
C MET A 828 -35.56 -26.39 -37.88
N GLU A 829 -34.32 -26.08 -38.25
CA GLU A 829 -33.88 -24.70 -38.52
C GLU A 829 -34.09 -24.36 -40.00
N HIS A 830 -34.88 -23.31 -40.24
CA HIS A 830 -35.02 -22.66 -41.54
C HIS A 830 -34.45 -21.24 -41.47
N LYS A 831 -34.00 -20.68 -42.59
CA LYS A 831 -33.44 -19.32 -42.63
C LYS A 831 -34.31 -18.40 -43.48
N LEU A 832 -34.56 -17.21 -42.95
CA LEU A 832 -35.15 -16.09 -43.68
C LEU A 832 -34.05 -15.07 -43.93
N ASN A 833 -33.62 -14.95 -45.19
CA ASN A 833 -32.67 -13.96 -45.62
C ASN A 833 -33.39 -12.70 -46.07
N ILE A 834 -32.92 -11.55 -45.60
CA ILE A 834 -33.52 -10.24 -45.84
C ILE A 834 -32.46 -9.35 -46.48
N GLN A 835 -32.64 -9.06 -47.77
CA GLN A 835 -31.81 -8.08 -48.45
C GLN A 835 -32.31 -6.68 -48.10
N CYS A 836 -31.49 -5.95 -47.33
CA CYS A 836 -31.82 -4.62 -46.81
C CYS A 836 -31.32 -3.51 -47.75
N PRO A 837 -32.08 -2.42 -47.96
CA PRO A 837 -31.66 -1.33 -48.83
C PRO A 837 -30.53 -0.45 -48.27
N TRP A 838 -30.21 -0.57 -46.96
CA TRP A 838 -29.20 0.25 -46.26
C TRP A 838 -27.98 -0.54 -45.76
N GLY A 839 -27.80 -1.80 -46.17
CA GLY A 839 -26.72 -2.62 -45.64
C GLY A 839 -26.61 -4.01 -46.27
N ALA A 840 -25.88 -4.89 -45.59
CA ALA A 840 -25.68 -6.28 -46.02
C ALA A 840 -26.94 -7.13 -45.82
N GLU A 841 -26.98 -8.30 -46.47
CA GLU A 841 -28.04 -9.30 -46.29
C GLU A 841 -28.05 -9.83 -44.85
N GLU A 842 -29.17 -9.68 -44.14
CA GLU A 842 -29.35 -10.24 -42.80
C GLU A 842 -30.05 -11.60 -42.88
N SER A 843 -29.52 -12.61 -42.19
CA SER A 843 -30.09 -13.97 -42.17
C SER A 843 -30.64 -14.28 -40.78
N ILE A 844 -31.96 -14.48 -40.68
CA ILE A 844 -32.66 -14.76 -39.42
C ILE A 844 -33.03 -16.25 -39.36
N PRO A 845 -32.54 -17.02 -38.37
CA PRO A 845 -32.91 -18.42 -38.20
C PRO A 845 -34.30 -18.54 -37.52
N LEU A 846 -35.15 -19.40 -38.08
CA LEU A 846 -36.48 -19.78 -37.60
C LEU A 846 -36.47 -21.26 -37.22
N HIS A 847 -36.89 -21.58 -36.00
CA HIS A 847 -36.90 -22.95 -35.48
C HIS A 847 -38.33 -23.50 -35.45
N PHE A 848 -38.58 -24.59 -36.17
CA PHE A 848 -39.87 -25.26 -36.26
C PHE A 848 -39.85 -26.59 -35.52
N GLY A 849 -40.64 -26.74 -34.46
CA GLY A 849 -40.81 -28.01 -33.74
C GLY A 849 -41.71 -29.00 -34.48
N PRO A 850 -41.49 -30.32 -34.35
CA PRO A 850 -42.42 -31.32 -34.87
C PRO A 850 -43.70 -31.36 -34.03
N PRO A 851 -44.89 -31.52 -34.64
CA PRO A 851 -46.15 -31.52 -33.90
C PRO A 851 -46.41 -32.82 -33.10
N LEU A 852 -45.80 -33.91 -33.55
CA LEU A 852 -45.99 -35.27 -33.04
C LEU A 852 -44.64 -35.98 -32.93
N MET A 853 -44.51 -36.88 -31.97
CA MET A 853 -43.41 -37.85 -31.89
C MET A 853 -43.96 -39.26 -31.72
N SER A 854 -43.22 -40.27 -32.17
CA SER A 854 -43.67 -41.65 -32.02
C SER A 854 -42.57 -42.55 -31.49
N THR A 855 -42.92 -43.42 -30.56
CA THR A 855 -42.04 -44.46 -30.01
C THR A 855 -42.62 -45.85 -30.24
N MET A 856 -41.76 -46.85 -30.37
CA MET A 856 -42.15 -48.24 -30.63
C MET A 856 -41.70 -49.12 -29.46
N LYS A 857 -42.60 -49.95 -28.93
CA LYS A 857 -42.31 -50.98 -27.92
C LYS A 857 -42.66 -52.35 -28.46
N LEU A 858 -41.74 -53.30 -28.28
CA LEU A 858 -41.94 -54.71 -28.62
C LEU A 858 -42.27 -55.49 -27.35
N HIS A 859 -43.42 -56.15 -27.33
CA HIS A 859 -43.86 -57.01 -26.23
C HIS A 859 -43.80 -58.47 -26.64
N THR A 860 -43.38 -59.32 -25.70
CA THR A 860 -43.14 -60.75 -25.92
C THR A 860 -44.02 -61.58 -24.99
N ALA A 861 -44.82 -62.47 -25.56
CA ALA A 861 -45.57 -63.49 -24.83
C ALA A 861 -45.14 -64.87 -25.34
N ASN A 862 -44.25 -65.54 -24.60
CA ASN A 862 -43.56 -66.74 -25.08
C ASN A 862 -42.96 -66.50 -26.49
N ARG A 863 -43.49 -67.14 -27.55
CA ARG A 863 -43.03 -66.92 -28.93
C ARG A 863 -43.74 -65.79 -29.68
N ARG A 864 -44.96 -65.37 -29.28
CA ARG A 864 -45.72 -64.31 -29.94
C ARG A 864 -45.11 -62.92 -29.69
N LYS A 865 -45.31 -62.00 -30.64
CA LYS A 865 -44.74 -60.65 -30.63
C LYS A 865 -45.81 -59.61 -30.93
N PHE A 866 -45.87 -58.56 -30.13
CA PHE A 866 -46.83 -57.47 -30.27
C PHE A 866 -46.09 -56.15 -30.37
N LEU A 867 -46.42 -55.35 -31.38
CA LEU A 867 -45.85 -54.05 -31.63
C LEU A 867 -46.80 -52.96 -31.12
N GLN A 868 -46.30 -52.11 -30.24
CA GLN A 868 -47.03 -50.96 -29.74
C GLN A 868 -46.35 -49.68 -30.24
N ILE A 869 -47.04 -48.86 -31.04
CA ILE A 869 -46.59 -47.53 -31.44
C ILE A 869 -47.34 -46.49 -30.62
N VAL A 870 -46.62 -45.71 -29.84
CA VAL A 870 -47.17 -44.63 -29.03
C VAL A 870 -46.85 -43.31 -29.71
N VAL A 871 -47.87 -42.61 -30.19
CA VAL A 871 -47.80 -41.25 -30.71
C VAL A 871 -48.03 -40.29 -29.55
N THR A 872 -47.13 -39.33 -29.36
CA THR A 872 -47.20 -38.31 -28.31
C THR A 872 -47.34 -36.94 -28.96
N GLY A 873 -48.29 -36.15 -28.49
CA GLY A 873 -48.47 -34.77 -28.94
C GLY A 873 -47.44 -33.87 -28.28
N LEU A 874 -46.80 -33.01 -29.08
CA LEU A 874 -45.75 -32.09 -28.63
C LEU A 874 -46.21 -30.63 -28.61
N THR A 875 -47.49 -30.39 -28.85
CA THR A 875 -48.01 -29.04 -29.08
C THR A 875 -49.26 -28.81 -28.27
N LYS A 876 -49.44 -27.55 -27.85
CA LYS A 876 -50.68 -27.10 -27.21
C LYS A 876 -51.86 -27.06 -28.17
N GLN A 877 -51.60 -27.02 -29.48
CA GLN A 877 -52.65 -27.11 -30.50
C GLN A 877 -53.22 -28.52 -30.48
N LEU A 878 -54.55 -28.64 -30.35
CA LEU A 878 -55.22 -29.94 -30.43
C LEU A 878 -55.21 -30.43 -31.88
N LEU A 879 -54.75 -31.65 -32.07
CA LEU A 879 -54.68 -32.32 -33.37
C LEU A 879 -55.58 -33.56 -33.35
N GLN A 880 -56.37 -33.76 -34.40
CA GLN A 880 -57.12 -35.00 -34.59
C GLN A 880 -56.31 -35.98 -35.44
N LEU A 881 -56.11 -37.21 -34.95
CA LEU A 881 -55.43 -38.29 -35.65
C LEU A 881 -56.42 -39.21 -36.35
N THR A 882 -56.16 -39.54 -37.62
CA THR A 882 -56.96 -40.48 -38.42
C THR A 882 -56.08 -41.42 -39.26
N ASP A 883 -56.63 -42.57 -39.63
CA ASP A 883 -56.01 -43.58 -40.51
C ASP A 883 -54.57 -44.01 -40.10
N PRO A 884 -54.38 -44.68 -38.94
CA PRO A 884 -53.08 -45.22 -38.58
C PRO A 884 -52.72 -46.45 -39.42
N GLU A 885 -51.65 -46.35 -40.19
CA GLU A 885 -51.15 -47.42 -41.06
C GLU A 885 -49.72 -47.82 -40.67
N LEU A 886 -49.47 -49.13 -40.65
CA LEU A 886 -48.14 -49.70 -40.45
C LEU A 886 -47.82 -50.64 -41.61
N THR A 887 -46.76 -50.33 -42.34
CA THR A 887 -46.30 -51.12 -43.49
C THR A 887 -44.85 -51.53 -43.32
N THR A 888 -44.41 -52.59 -44.01
CA THR A 888 -43.00 -52.97 -44.08
C THR A 888 -42.49 -52.99 -45.51
N VAL A 889 -41.20 -52.67 -45.66
CA VAL A 889 -40.48 -52.72 -46.93
C VAL A 889 -39.53 -53.93 -46.96
N THR A 890 -39.55 -54.78 -45.93
CA THR A 890 -38.63 -55.92 -45.77
C THR A 890 -39.15 -57.13 -46.54
N SER A 891 -38.30 -57.85 -47.26
CA SER A 891 -38.67 -58.98 -48.14
C SER A 891 -39.03 -60.30 -47.41
N ILE A 892 -39.45 -60.23 -46.15
CA ILE A 892 -39.78 -61.41 -45.31
C ILE A 892 -41.31 -61.57 -45.27
N ASP A 893 -41.80 -62.81 -45.23
CA ASP A 893 -43.22 -63.15 -45.07
C ASP A 893 -43.72 -62.76 -43.66
N ILE A 894 -44.09 -61.48 -43.51
CA ILE A 894 -44.50 -60.85 -42.27
C ILE A 894 -45.82 -60.11 -42.50
N ASN A 895 -46.78 -60.37 -41.63
CA ASN A 895 -48.06 -59.66 -41.60
C ASN A 895 -48.22 -58.89 -40.28
N PHE A 896 -48.78 -57.68 -40.36
CA PHE A 896 -49.14 -56.86 -39.20
C PHE A 896 -50.66 -56.86 -39.03
N GLN A 897 -51.15 -57.68 -38.11
CA GLN A 897 -52.58 -57.67 -37.80
C GLN A 897 -52.90 -56.49 -36.87
N SER A 898 -53.65 -55.51 -37.36
CA SER A 898 -54.09 -54.36 -36.55
C SER A 898 -55.03 -54.82 -35.43
N LEU A 899 -54.67 -54.47 -34.20
CA LEU A 899 -55.51 -54.69 -33.00
C LEU A 899 -56.18 -53.37 -32.55
N ASN A 900 -56.15 -52.34 -33.41
CA ASN A 900 -56.75 -51.04 -33.13
C ASN A 900 -58.29 -51.10 -33.29
N PRO A 901 -59.08 -50.37 -32.47
CA PRO A 901 -60.53 -50.36 -32.58
C PRO A 901 -61.01 -49.79 -33.92
N ILE A 902 -61.98 -50.45 -34.57
CA ILE A 902 -62.52 -50.10 -35.90
C ILE A 902 -63.71 -49.12 -35.80
N ALA A 903 -64.32 -48.96 -34.62
CA ALA A 903 -65.41 -48.02 -34.39
C ALA A 903 -64.88 -46.57 -34.41
N GLY A 904 -65.56 -45.66 -35.11
CA GLY A 904 -65.13 -44.28 -35.47
C GLY A 904 -64.87 -43.30 -34.32
N GLN A 905 -64.01 -43.66 -33.37
CA GLN A 905 -63.57 -42.85 -32.26
C GLN A 905 -62.66 -41.72 -32.76
N ARG A 906 -62.98 -40.46 -32.42
CA ARG A 906 -62.11 -39.31 -32.69
C ARG A 906 -60.91 -39.36 -31.75
N LEU A 907 -59.71 -39.59 -32.29
CA LEU A 907 -58.46 -39.57 -31.53
C LEU A 907 -57.90 -38.15 -31.50
N ILE A 908 -58.06 -37.45 -30.38
CA ILE A 908 -57.55 -36.09 -30.20
C ILE A 908 -56.26 -36.15 -29.38
N ILE A 909 -55.21 -35.54 -29.89
CA ILE A 909 -53.89 -35.48 -29.26
C ILE A 909 -53.51 -34.02 -28.99
N GLY A 910 -53.18 -33.73 -27.73
CA GLY A 910 -52.64 -32.45 -27.28
C GLY A 910 -51.28 -32.64 -26.63
N ASN A 911 -50.77 -31.61 -25.97
CA ASN A 911 -49.43 -31.65 -25.38
C ASN A 911 -49.30 -32.79 -24.35
N GLU A 912 -48.28 -33.63 -24.51
CA GLU A 912 -47.96 -34.81 -23.68
C GLU A 912 -49.04 -35.91 -23.64
N VAL A 913 -50.08 -35.81 -24.45
CA VAL A 913 -51.10 -36.86 -24.58
C VAL A 913 -50.53 -37.99 -25.44
N ASN A 914 -50.62 -39.22 -24.94
CA ASN A 914 -50.15 -40.42 -25.61
C ASN A 914 -51.33 -41.19 -26.22
N VAL A 915 -51.28 -41.43 -27.53
CA VAL A 915 -52.20 -42.33 -28.23
C VAL A 915 -51.42 -43.57 -28.64
N SER A 916 -51.89 -44.74 -28.21
CA SER A 916 -51.21 -46.01 -28.45
C SER A 916 -51.96 -46.82 -29.51
N PHE A 917 -51.23 -47.27 -30.52
CA PHE A 917 -51.68 -48.20 -31.53
C PHE A 917 -50.97 -49.54 -31.37
N MET A 918 -51.65 -50.65 -31.60
CA MET A 918 -51.11 -51.99 -31.39
C MET A 918 -51.34 -52.91 -32.59
N TRP A 919 -50.31 -53.67 -32.96
CA TRP A 919 -50.35 -54.70 -34.00
C TRP A 919 -49.76 -56.01 -33.47
N GLU A 920 -50.36 -57.14 -33.84
CA GLU A 920 -49.72 -58.46 -33.68
C GLU A 920 -48.80 -58.73 -34.87
N LEU A 921 -47.58 -59.19 -34.58
CA LEU A 921 -46.58 -59.54 -35.58
C LEU A 921 -46.69 -61.05 -35.88
N GLU A 922 -47.22 -61.39 -37.04
CA GLU A 922 -47.31 -62.75 -37.53
C GLU A 922 -46.07 -63.06 -38.40
N ILE A 923 -45.19 -63.93 -37.92
CA ILE A 923 -43.96 -64.33 -38.60
C ILE A 923 -44.17 -65.70 -39.25
N GLY A 924 -43.91 -65.84 -40.54
CA GLY A 924 -43.95 -67.11 -41.26
C GLY A 924 -42.99 -68.17 -40.68
N LYS A 925 -43.18 -69.46 -41.05
CA LYS A 925 -42.48 -70.64 -40.46
C LYS A 925 -40.94 -70.68 -40.65
N ASP A 926 -40.33 -69.66 -41.24
CA ASP A 926 -38.89 -69.62 -41.53
C ASP A 926 -38.12 -69.02 -40.34
N GLU A 927 -38.02 -69.79 -39.23
CA GLU A 927 -37.43 -69.37 -37.94
C GLU A 927 -35.91 -69.07 -37.98
N LYS A 928 -35.27 -68.99 -39.16
CA LYS A 928 -33.79 -68.92 -39.31
C LYS A 928 -33.22 -67.54 -39.66
N SER A 929 -34.02 -66.48 -39.82
CA SER A 929 -33.49 -65.14 -40.12
C SER A 929 -33.52 -64.20 -38.90
N MET A 930 -32.36 -63.73 -38.43
CA MET A 930 -32.23 -62.70 -37.38
C MET A 930 -32.12 -61.28 -37.96
N MET A 931 -32.71 -61.04 -39.14
CA MET A 931 -32.60 -59.76 -39.85
C MET A 931 -33.52 -58.67 -39.24
N PRO A 932 -33.10 -57.40 -39.18
CA PRO A 932 -33.95 -56.28 -38.77
C PRO A 932 -35.17 -56.09 -39.70
N ILE A 933 -36.37 -55.91 -39.14
CA ILE A 933 -37.59 -55.62 -39.90
C ILE A 933 -37.76 -54.09 -39.95
N LYS A 934 -37.75 -53.50 -41.15
CA LYS A 934 -37.97 -52.05 -41.34
C LYS A 934 -39.45 -51.76 -41.52
N THR A 935 -39.98 -50.86 -40.71
CA THR A 935 -41.40 -50.47 -40.71
C THR A 935 -41.58 -48.98 -40.99
N ASP A 936 -42.67 -48.65 -41.67
CA ASP A 936 -43.10 -47.29 -42.02
C ASP A 936 -44.50 -47.05 -41.43
N PHE A 937 -44.55 -46.21 -40.40
CA PHE A 937 -45.77 -45.80 -39.71
C PHE A 937 -46.27 -44.47 -40.29
N ARG A 938 -47.57 -44.39 -40.57
CA ARG A 938 -48.23 -43.19 -41.09
C ARG A 938 -49.52 -42.94 -40.32
N VAL A 939 -49.79 -41.67 -40.05
CA VAL A 939 -51.06 -41.21 -39.50
C VAL A 939 -51.37 -39.81 -40.02
N LYS A 940 -52.61 -39.55 -40.40
CA LYS A 940 -53.06 -38.23 -40.83
C LYS A 940 -53.39 -37.38 -39.61
N TYR A 941 -53.13 -36.08 -39.69
CA TYR A 941 -53.48 -35.13 -38.63
C TYR A 941 -54.04 -33.82 -39.17
N ILE A 942 -55.01 -33.26 -38.44
CA ILE A 942 -55.68 -32.00 -38.76
C ILE A 942 -55.73 -31.13 -37.50
N PRO A 943 -55.37 -29.83 -37.57
CA PRO A 943 -55.51 -28.92 -36.43
C PRO A 943 -56.99 -28.59 -36.18
N ILE A 944 -57.41 -28.68 -34.92
CA ILE A 944 -58.75 -28.25 -34.49
C ILE A 944 -58.65 -26.78 -34.08
N ASN A 945 -59.31 -25.88 -34.82
CA ASN A 945 -59.43 -24.47 -34.41
C ASN A 945 -60.61 -24.33 -33.44
N ASP A 946 -60.39 -23.71 -32.28
CA ASP A 946 -61.34 -23.58 -31.15
C ASP A 946 -62.67 -22.84 -31.46
N ALA A 947 -62.99 -22.54 -32.72
CA ALA A 947 -64.07 -21.63 -33.10
C ALA A 947 -65.18 -22.18 -34.03
N GLU A 948 -65.15 -23.42 -34.53
CA GLU A 948 -66.25 -23.95 -35.37
C GLU A 948 -66.65 -25.40 -35.00
N GLU A 949 -67.82 -25.48 -34.34
CA GLU A 949 -68.85 -26.53 -34.27
C GLU A 949 -68.49 -28.02 -34.01
N LEU A 950 -68.72 -28.44 -32.77
CA LEU A 950 -69.07 -29.81 -32.32
C LEU A 950 -70.52 -30.21 -32.73
N ASN A 951 -70.93 -29.96 -33.99
CA ASN A 951 -72.22 -30.42 -34.50
C ASN A 951 -72.06 -31.73 -35.27
N ASP A 952 -72.66 -32.80 -34.74
CA ASP A 952 -72.66 -34.17 -35.25
C ASP A 952 -73.68 -34.37 -36.40
N ASP A 953 -73.40 -33.88 -37.61
CA ASP A 953 -74.20 -34.26 -38.78
C ASP A 953 -73.34 -34.72 -40.00
N PRO A 954 -73.44 -35.98 -40.49
CA PRO A 954 -72.43 -36.59 -41.37
C PRO A 954 -72.59 -36.29 -42.87
N LEU A 955 -73.46 -35.37 -43.30
CA LEU A 955 -73.92 -35.30 -44.70
C LEU A 955 -73.58 -34.03 -45.50
N HIS A 956 -72.70 -33.15 -45.01
CA HIS A 956 -72.26 -32.00 -45.82
C HIS A 956 -71.06 -32.33 -46.73
N LEU A 957 -71.34 -32.51 -48.04
CA LEU A 957 -70.35 -32.69 -49.12
C LEU A 957 -69.28 -31.57 -49.17
N HIS A 958 -69.56 -30.39 -48.60
CA HIS A 958 -68.65 -29.25 -48.59
C HIS A 958 -67.50 -29.37 -47.58
N ASN A 959 -67.67 -30.18 -46.52
CA ASN A 959 -66.64 -30.44 -45.51
C ASN A 959 -65.56 -31.42 -46.00
N LEU A 960 -65.90 -32.34 -46.92
CA LEU A 960 -64.95 -33.29 -47.51
C LEU A 960 -63.88 -32.59 -48.37
N GLN A 961 -64.24 -31.56 -49.15
CA GLN A 961 -63.28 -30.78 -49.94
C GLN A 961 -62.39 -29.85 -49.10
N ARG A 962 -62.87 -29.36 -47.94
CA ARG A 962 -62.04 -28.60 -46.98
C ARG A 962 -61.10 -29.50 -46.18
N MET A 963 -61.57 -30.69 -45.77
CA MET A 963 -60.75 -31.69 -45.08
C MET A 963 -59.56 -32.15 -45.95
N GLU A 964 -59.74 -32.37 -47.26
CA GLU A 964 -58.63 -32.74 -48.15
C GLU A 964 -57.55 -31.66 -48.29
N LYS A 965 -57.90 -30.36 -48.21
CA LYS A 965 -56.92 -29.26 -48.36
C LYS A 965 -56.13 -28.91 -47.10
N GLY A 966 -56.57 -29.35 -45.92
CA GLY A 966 -55.95 -29.07 -44.61
C GLY A 966 -55.33 -30.27 -43.91
N THR A 967 -55.31 -31.46 -44.55
CA THR A 967 -54.79 -32.68 -43.94
C THR A 967 -53.28 -32.79 -44.13
N SER A 968 -52.55 -32.84 -43.02
CA SER A 968 -51.11 -33.11 -43.01
C SER A 968 -50.87 -34.58 -42.66
N VAL A 969 -49.79 -35.17 -43.17
CA VAL A 969 -49.42 -36.57 -42.91
C VAL A 969 -48.19 -36.61 -42.01
N TYR A 970 -48.29 -37.32 -40.89
CA TYR A 970 -47.15 -37.64 -40.04
C TYR A 970 -46.60 -39.02 -40.43
N ARG A 971 -45.28 -39.10 -40.62
CA ARG A 971 -44.59 -40.31 -41.07
C ARG A 971 -43.37 -40.60 -40.20
N CYS A 972 -43.20 -41.86 -39.81
CA CYS A 972 -42.12 -42.29 -38.92
C CYS A 972 -41.64 -43.71 -39.27
N ASN A 973 -40.33 -43.95 -39.20
CA ASN A 973 -39.71 -45.24 -39.51
C ASN A 973 -39.12 -45.92 -38.26
N PHE A 974 -39.42 -47.21 -38.06
CA PHE A 974 -38.89 -48.01 -36.97
C PHE A 974 -38.26 -49.32 -37.47
N ASP A 975 -37.16 -49.71 -36.83
CA ASP A 975 -36.47 -50.98 -37.09
C ASP A 975 -36.71 -51.93 -35.92
N ILE A 976 -37.26 -53.12 -36.20
CA ILE A 976 -37.49 -54.18 -35.21
C ILE A 976 -36.33 -55.16 -35.27
N ILE A 977 -35.55 -55.22 -34.19
CA ILE A 977 -34.39 -56.12 -34.03
C ILE A 977 -34.62 -57.06 -32.85
N ASP A 978 -33.89 -58.18 -32.82
CA ASP A 978 -33.87 -59.11 -31.67
C ASP A 978 -35.24 -59.60 -31.20
N TYR A 979 -36.17 -59.77 -32.14
CA TYR A 979 -37.55 -60.17 -31.84
C TYR A 979 -37.71 -61.69 -31.62
N MET A 980 -36.64 -62.48 -31.55
CA MET A 980 -36.71 -63.93 -31.30
C MET A 980 -36.43 -64.24 -29.84
N THR A 981 -37.28 -65.05 -29.20
CA THR A 981 -37.15 -65.39 -27.78
C THR A 981 -36.16 -66.54 -27.58
N LEU A 982 -35.02 -66.23 -26.93
CA LEU A 982 -33.88 -67.13 -26.73
C LEU A 982 -33.95 -67.88 -25.39
N PHE A 983 -34.37 -67.20 -24.32
CA PHE A 983 -34.38 -67.76 -22.96
C PHE A 983 -35.72 -67.55 -22.27
N THR A 984 -36.15 -68.55 -21.51
CA THR A 984 -37.24 -68.41 -20.53
C THR A 984 -36.68 -68.44 -19.12
N VAL A 985 -37.10 -67.48 -18.30
CA VAL A 985 -36.80 -67.44 -16.87
C VAL A 985 -38.06 -67.77 -16.08
N SER A 986 -37.97 -68.72 -15.15
CA SER A 986 -39.04 -69.08 -14.24
C SER A 986 -38.53 -69.11 -12.80
N SER A 987 -39.32 -68.57 -11.87
CA SER A 987 -38.95 -68.42 -10.46
C SER A 987 -40.04 -68.97 -9.55
N LYS A 988 -39.66 -69.49 -8.37
CA LYS A 988 -40.57 -69.98 -7.33
C LYS A 988 -39.97 -69.76 -5.94
N VAL A 989 -40.76 -69.35 -4.95
CA VAL A 989 -40.30 -69.19 -3.54
C VAL A 989 -40.93 -70.26 -2.64
N GLN A 990 -40.15 -70.81 -1.71
CA GLN A 990 -40.57 -71.78 -0.68
C GLN A 990 -39.92 -71.46 0.68
N PRO A 991 -40.50 -71.83 1.84
CA PRO A 991 -39.93 -71.54 3.17
C PRO A 991 -38.65 -72.36 3.47
N ALA A 992 -37.73 -71.82 4.29
CA ALA A 992 -36.45 -72.45 4.66
C ALA A 992 -36.44 -73.02 6.10
N GLY A 993 -35.98 -74.28 6.28
CA GLY A 993 -35.75 -74.94 7.59
C GLY A 993 -36.97 -75.59 8.27
N ASN A 994 -36.81 -76.08 9.51
CA ASN A 994 -37.86 -76.74 10.33
C ASN A 994 -38.96 -75.76 10.86
N GLY A 995 -39.04 -74.54 10.31
CA GLY A 995 -39.90 -73.44 10.75
C GLY A 995 -41.28 -73.36 10.05
N GLY A 996 -41.86 -74.49 9.63
CA GLY A 996 -43.24 -74.59 9.12
C GLY A 996 -43.42 -74.55 7.59
N GLU A 997 -44.56 -75.05 7.08
CA GLU A 997 -44.87 -75.23 5.64
C GLU A 997 -45.16 -73.93 4.85
N PHE A 998 -45.24 -72.76 5.50
CA PHE A 998 -45.70 -71.50 4.86
C PHE A 998 -44.65 -70.37 4.95
N CYS A 999 -44.54 -69.55 3.89
CA CYS A 999 -43.72 -68.34 3.90
C CYS A 999 -44.32 -67.30 4.86
N ARG A 1000 -43.50 -66.74 5.77
CA ARG A 1000 -43.91 -65.70 6.73
C ARG A 1000 -43.04 -64.46 6.62
N ALA A 1001 -43.64 -63.29 6.84
CA ALA A 1001 -42.93 -62.03 6.89
C ALA A 1001 -41.82 -62.09 7.96
N GLY A 1002 -40.61 -61.68 7.59
CA GLY A 1002 -39.43 -61.73 8.47
C GLY A 1002 -38.77 -63.11 8.61
N SER A 1003 -39.28 -64.17 7.96
CA SER A 1003 -38.68 -65.51 7.98
C SER A 1003 -37.92 -65.82 6.69
N MET A 1004 -36.81 -66.54 6.80
CA MET A 1004 -35.99 -66.93 5.66
C MET A 1004 -36.74 -67.91 4.74
N CYS A 1005 -36.68 -67.66 3.44
CA CYS A 1005 -37.25 -68.46 2.36
C CYS A 1005 -36.20 -68.72 1.28
N HIS A 1006 -36.37 -69.77 0.48
CA HIS A 1006 -35.55 -70.07 -0.68
C HIS A 1006 -36.28 -69.69 -1.98
N LEU A 1007 -35.67 -68.82 -2.78
CA LEU A 1007 -36.02 -68.52 -4.16
C LEU A 1007 -35.30 -69.48 -5.11
N TYR A 1008 -36.05 -70.36 -5.75
CA TYR A 1008 -35.59 -71.20 -6.84
C TYR A 1008 -35.76 -70.45 -8.15
N LEU A 1009 -34.63 -70.12 -8.77
CA LEU A 1009 -34.56 -69.53 -10.09
C LEU A 1009 -34.15 -70.59 -11.10
N THR A 1010 -34.89 -70.72 -12.19
CA THR A 1010 -34.53 -71.57 -13.31
C THR A 1010 -34.45 -70.78 -14.62
N VAL A 1011 -33.33 -70.93 -15.33
CA VAL A 1011 -33.13 -70.41 -16.68
C VAL A 1011 -33.17 -71.59 -17.66
N THR A 1012 -34.04 -71.50 -18.67
CA THR A 1012 -34.21 -72.50 -19.73
C THR A 1012 -33.90 -71.87 -21.09
N ARG A 1013 -33.08 -72.54 -21.91
CA ARG A 1013 -32.81 -72.14 -23.30
C ARG A 1013 -33.94 -72.66 -24.22
N ILE A 1014 -34.57 -71.80 -25.02
CA ILE A 1014 -35.68 -72.18 -25.92
C ILE A 1014 -35.17 -72.63 -27.30
N LEU A 1015 -34.11 -71.99 -27.80
CA LEU A 1015 -33.47 -72.35 -29.06
C LEU A 1015 -32.03 -72.80 -28.80
N PRO A 1016 -31.61 -74.01 -29.25
CA PRO A 1016 -30.21 -74.43 -29.18
C PRO A 1016 -29.36 -73.49 -30.03
N SER A 1017 -28.35 -72.87 -29.41
CA SER A 1017 -27.41 -72.00 -30.12
C SER A 1017 -26.48 -72.86 -30.98
N PRO A 1018 -26.36 -72.61 -32.30
CA PRO A 1018 -25.34 -73.23 -33.12
C PRO A 1018 -23.99 -72.56 -32.79
N ASN A 1019 -23.14 -73.25 -32.01
CA ASN A 1019 -21.75 -72.91 -31.68
C ASN A 1019 -21.45 -71.49 -31.12
N PRO A 1020 -21.25 -71.40 -29.80
CA PRO A 1020 -20.21 -70.53 -29.27
C PRO A 1020 -19.25 -71.34 -28.39
N ASN A 1021 -17.98 -71.44 -28.81
CA ASN A 1021 -16.86 -71.83 -27.94
C ASN A 1021 -16.16 -70.53 -27.48
N PRO A 1022 -16.11 -70.21 -26.18
CA PRO A 1022 -16.79 -70.87 -25.06
C PRO A 1022 -18.30 -70.53 -24.99
N PRO A 1023 -19.13 -71.41 -24.39
CA PRO A 1023 -20.57 -71.21 -24.26
C PRO A 1023 -20.90 -69.93 -23.49
N PRO A 1024 -22.03 -69.27 -23.78
CA PRO A 1024 -22.36 -67.97 -23.18
C PRO A 1024 -22.61 -68.16 -21.70
N GLN A 1025 -21.71 -67.63 -20.88
CA GLN A 1025 -21.93 -67.49 -19.45
C GLN A 1025 -23.03 -66.46 -19.26
N LEU A 1026 -24.07 -66.81 -18.51
CA LEU A 1026 -25.19 -65.95 -18.22
C LEU A 1026 -25.06 -65.47 -16.78
N MET A 1027 -25.21 -64.17 -16.55
CA MET A 1027 -25.37 -63.66 -15.19
C MET A 1027 -26.85 -63.43 -14.94
N TYR A 1028 -27.37 -64.05 -13.89
CA TYR A 1028 -28.67 -63.68 -13.35
C TYR A 1028 -28.46 -62.66 -12.23
N GLU A 1029 -29.37 -61.72 -12.14
CA GLU A 1029 -29.43 -60.71 -11.10
C GLU A 1029 -30.87 -60.64 -10.59
N VAL A 1030 -31.05 -60.87 -9.30
CA VAL A 1030 -32.34 -60.67 -8.63
C VAL A 1030 -32.39 -59.21 -8.20
N LEU A 1031 -33.25 -58.45 -8.87
CA LEU A 1031 -33.40 -57.03 -8.61
C LEU A 1031 -34.24 -56.84 -7.33
N ALA A 1032 -33.69 -56.11 -6.37
CA ALA A 1032 -34.46 -55.62 -5.24
C ALA A 1032 -35.53 -54.67 -5.78
N ASP A 1033 -36.80 -55.01 -5.56
CA ASP A 1033 -37.92 -54.19 -6.03
C ASP A 1033 -37.91 -52.82 -5.31
N GLN A 1034 -38.21 -51.74 -6.03
CA GLN A 1034 -38.27 -50.39 -5.46
C GLN A 1034 -39.35 -50.26 -4.37
N ALA A 1035 -40.32 -51.17 -4.36
CA ALA A 1035 -41.35 -51.29 -3.33
C ALA A 1035 -40.90 -52.04 -2.04
N MET A 1036 -39.63 -52.49 -1.95
CA MET A 1036 -39.04 -53.14 -0.76
C MET A 1036 -39.86 -54.32 -0.20
N LEU A 1037 -40.46 -55.12 -1.09
CA LEU A 1037 -41.31 -56.27 -0.69
C LEU A 1037 -40.49 -57.50 -0.29
N TRP A 1038 -39.28 -57.65 -0.82
CA TRP A 1038 -38.38 -58.78 -0.57
C TRP A 1038 -36.99 -58.29 -0.21
N ALA A 1039 -36.40 -58.86 0.84
CA ALA A 1039 -34.97 -58.79 1.11
C ALA A 1039 -34.28 -60.01 0.49
N VAL A 1040 -33.28 -59.80 -0.35
CA VAL A 1040 -32.42 -60.89 -0.84
C VAL A 1040 -31.27 -61.03 0.15
N CYS A 1041 -31.24 -62.17 0.85
CA CYS A 1041 -30.28 -62.44 1.91
C CYS A 1041 -29.08 -63.18 1.28
N GLY A 1042 -27.90 -62.56 1.27
CA GLY A 1042 -26.70 -63.14 0.66
C GLY A 1042 -26.43 -62.62 -0.74
N ARG A 1043 -26.06 -63.51 -1.69
CA ARG A 1043 -25.68 -63.10 -3.05
C ARG A 1043 -26.92 -62.74 -3.86
N THR A 1044 -26.97 -61.52 -4.41
CA THR A 1044 -28.08 -61.04 -5.25
C THR A 1044 -27.95 -61.41 -6.73
N ALA A 1045 -26.75 -61.83 -7.14
CA ALA A 1045 -26.44 -62.17 -8.52
C ALA A 1045 -25.41 -63.29 -8.59
N GLY A 1046 -25.39 -64.03 -9.69
CA GLY A 1046 -24.46 -65.12 -9.91
C GLY A 1046 -24.37 -65.51 -11.39
N ILE A 1047 -23.31 -66.25 -11.73
CA ILE A 1047 -23.05 -66.72 -13.08
C ILE A 1047 -23.54 -68.16 -13.21
N VAL A 1048 -24.22 -68.43 -14.32
CA VAL A 1048 -24.87 -69.68 -14.70
C VAL A 1048 -24.34 -70.03 -16.08
N SER A 1049 -23.77 -71.24 -16.22
CA SER A 1049 -23.21 -71.72 -17.49
C SER A 1049 -24.02 -72.92 -17.97
N LEU A 1050 -24.78 -72.73 -19.05
CA LEU A 1050 -25.63 -73.76 -19.68
C LEU A 1050 -24.79 -74.60 -20.67
N GLU A 1051 -23.66 -75.16 -20.23
CA GLU A 1051 -22.69 -75.86 -21.10
C GLU A 1051 -23.13 -77.27 -21.49
N VAL A 1052 -23.82 -77.99 -20.59
CA VAL A 1052 -24.20 -79.41 -20.78
C VAL A 1052 -25.70 -79.66 -20.56
N LEU A 1053 -26.42 -78.74 -19.90
CA LEU A 1053 -27.86 -78.86 -19.60
C LEU A 1053 -28.64 -77.69 -20.24
N GLU A 1054 -29.79 -77.96 -20.87
CA GLU A 1054 -30.68 -76.92 -21.44
C GLU A 1054 -31.34 -76.04 -20.36
N LYS A 1055 -31.28 -76.48 -19.11
CA LYS A 1055 -31.91 -75.89 -17.94
C LYS A 1055 -30.94 -75.89 -16.77
N GLN A 1056 -30.73 -74.74 -16.14
CA GLN A 1056 -29.95 -74.63 -14.90
C GLN A 1056 -30.76 -73.89 -13.85
N SER A 1057 -30.70 -74.39 -12.62
CA SER A 1057 -31.42 -73.80 -11.47
C SER A 1057 -30.45 -73.36 -10.40
N VAL A 1058 -30.74 -72.23 -9.77
CA VAL A 1058 -29.99 -71.68 -8.65
C VAL A 1058 -30.94 -71.34 -7.53
N THR A 1059 -30.51 -71.58 -6.29
CA THR A 1059 -31.29 -71.30 -5.08
C THR A 1059 -30.67 -70.10 -4.38
N LEU A 1060 -31.50 -69.14 -4.04
CA LEU A 1060 -31.13 -67.89 -3.37
C LEU A 1060 -31.94 -67.75 -2.10
N ASP A 1061 -31.35 -67.18 -1.06
CA ASP A 1061 -32.08 -66.90 0.17
C ASP A 1061 -32.77 -65.55 0.06
N VAL A 1062 -34.07 -65.54 0.34
CA VAL A 1062 -34.91 -64.34 0.32
C VAL A 1062 -35.79 -64.31 1.54
N MET A 1063 -36.11 -63.13 2.03
CA MET A 1063 -37.00 -62.93 3.16
C MET A 1063 -38.09 -61.95 2.73
N PRO A 1064 -39.38 -62.32 2.78
CA PRO A 1064 -40.44 -61.36 2.52
C PRO A 1064 -40.52 -60.37 3.69
N LEU A 1065 -40.60 -59.08 3.35
CA LEU A 1065 -40.61 -58.00 4.35
C LEU A 1065 -42.03 -57.62 4.78
N THR A 1066 -43.04 -58.02 4.02
CA THR A 1066 -44.46 -57.76 4.29
C THR A 1066 -45.28 -59.03 4.12
N SER A 1067 -46.49 -59.06 4.69
CA SER A 1067 -47.48 -60.13 4.47
C SER A 1067 -48.46 -59.75 3.35
N GLY A 1068 -48.99 -60.73 2.62
CA GLY A 1068 -49.92 -60.55 1.51
C GLY A 1068 -49.54 -61.36 0.28
N TYR A 1069 -50.23 -61.12 -0.85
CA TYR A 1069 -49.87 -61.70 -2.15
C TYR A 1069 -48.79 -60.85 -2.80
N LEU A 1070 -47.53 -61.24 -2.61
CA LEU A 1070 -46.39 -60.50 -3.13
C LEU A 1070 -46.00 -61.01 -4.52
N PRO A 1071 -45.75 -60.12 -5.51
CA PRO A 1071 -45.13 -60.55 -6.76
C PRO A 1071 -43.77 -61.19 -6.48
N LEU A 1072 -43.40 -62.18 -7.27
CA LEU A 1072 -42.08 -62.80 -7.17
C LEU A 1072 -40.96 -61.77 -7.45
N PRO A 1073 -39.78 -61.92 -6.80
CA PRO A 1073 -38.63 -61.06 -7.08
C PRO A 1073 -38.29 -61.02 -8.57
N VAL A 1074 -38.09 -59.81 -9.12
CA VAL A 1074 -37.80 -59.64 -10.55
C VAL A 1074 -36.39 -60.11 -10.86
N VAL A 1075 -36.26 -61.04 -11.79
CA VAL A 1075 -34.96 -61.54 -12.23
C VAL A 1075 -34.60 -60.97 -13.60
N ARG A 1076 -33.42 -60.35 -13.66
CA ARG A 1076 -32.78 -59.90 -14.90
C ARG A 1076 -31.73 -60.92 -15.32
N LEU A 1077 -31.69 -61.21 -16.62
CA LEU A 1077 -30.69 -62.06 -17.23
C LEU A 1077 -29.84 -61.21 -18.17
N SER A 1078 -28.51 -61.37 -18.09
CA SER A 1078 -27.53 -60.68 -18.92
C SER A 1078 -26.48 -61.66 -19.43
N ARG A 1079 -25.89 -61.38 -20.58
CA ARG A 1079 -24.71 -62.09 -21.10
C ARG A 1079 -23.47 -61.64 -20.33
N TYR A 1080 -22.75 -62.59 -19.73
CA TYR A 1080 -21.51 -62.35 -19.00
C TYR A 1080 -20.29 -62.63 -19.88
N ILE A 1081 -19.38 -61.66 -19.94
CA ILE A 1081 -18.15 -61.74 -20.73
C ILE A 1081 -16.96 -61.53 -19.78
N PRO A 1082 -16.14 -62.57 -19.51
CA PRO A 1082 -15.02 -62.49 -18.58
C PRO A 1082 -13.87 -61.60 -19.09
N ALA A 1083 -13.06 -61.08 -18.16
CA ALA A 1083 -11.85 -60.31 -18.43
C ALA A 1083 -10.69 -61.20 -18.93
N SER A 1084 -9.91 -60.74 -19.91
CA SER A 1084 -8.75 -61.48 -20.45
C SER A 1084 -7.45 -61.13 -19.71
N GLU A 1085 -6.68 -62.12 -19.24
CA GLU A 1085 -5.34 -61.94 -18.66
C GLU A 1085 -4.26 -61.77 -19.76
N SER A 1086 -3.52 -60.67 -19.77
CA SER A 1086 -2.60 -60.27 -20.84
C SER A 1086 -1.13 -60.65 -20.59
N LYS A 1087 -0.43 -61.25 -21.57
CA LYS A 1087 1.04 -61.25 -21.69
C LYS A 1087 1.49 -60.38 -22.88
N SER A 1088 2.35 -59.39 -22.59
CA SER A 1088 3.23 -58.58 -23.48
C SER A 1088 2.65 -57.87 -24.72
N ASP A 1089 2.45 -56.54 -24.67
CA ASP A 1089 3.42 -55.53 -25.18
C ASP A 1089 2.81 -54.10 -25.38
N ILE A 1090 3.45 -53.16 -24.68
CA ILE A 1090 3.68 -51.71 -24.84
C ILE A 1090 2.78 -50.84 -25.76
N ARG A 1091 2.25 -49.77 -25.14
CA ARG A 1091 1.73 -48.47 -25.66
C ARG A 1091 0.23 -48.31 -25.87
N LYS A 1092 -0.49 -48.15 -24.75
CA LYS A 1092 -1.37 -47.00 -24.43
C LYS A 1092 -1.98 -47.24 -23.05
N SER A 1093 -2.02 -46.20 -22.22
CA SER A 1093 -2.80 -46.24 -20.99
C SER A 1093 -4.26 -46.46 -21.36
N GLU A 1094 -4.85 -47.55 -20.88
CA GLU A 1094 -6.10 -47.52 -20.12
C GLU A 1094 -6.58 -48.95 -19.86
N ILE A 1095 -6.71 -49.25 -18.55
CA ILE A 1095 -7.70 -50.15 -17.96
C ILE A 1095 -7.50 -51.64 -18.29
N ALA A 1096 -7.02 -52.39 -17.29
CA ALA A 1096 -7.14 -53.84 -17.24
C ALA A 1096 -8.59 -54.22 -17.62
N SER A 1097 -8.79 -55.09 -18.63
CA SER A 1097 -10.14 -55.45 -19.08
C SER A 1097 -10.93 -55.97 -17.89
N VAL A 1098 -12.05 -55.32 -17.55
CA VAL A 1098 -12.95 -55.70 -16.47
C VAL A 1098 -14.04 -56.58 -17.09
N PRO A 1099 -14.53 -57.65 -16.43
CA PRO A 1099 -15.64 -58.44 -16.97
C PRO A 1099 -16.85 -57.54 -17.29
N ARG A 1100 -17.43 -57.70 -18.49
CA ARG A 1100 -18.54 -56.89 -19.00
C ARG A 1100 -19.84 -57.67 -19.07
N LEU A 1101 -20.93 -56.99 -18.76
CA LEU A 1101 -22.30 -57.51 -18.84
C LEU A 1101 -23.03 -56.85 -19.99
N GLU A 1102 -23.69 -57.65 -20.83
CA GLU A 1102 -24.55 -57.15 -21.91
C GLU A 1102 -26.00 -57.58 -21.66
N PRO A 1103 -26.95 -56.64 -21.55
CA PRO A 1103 -28.35 -56.98 -21.34
C PRO A 1103 -28.97 -57.56 -22.61
N PHE A 1104 -29.90 -58.50 -22.46
CA PHE A 1104 -30.71 -58.99 -23.57
C PHE A 1104 -31.80 -57.99 -23.96
N SER A 1105 -32.12 -57.93 -25.24
CA SER A 1105 -33.25 -57.14 -25.76
C SER A 1105 -34.58 -57.70 -25.23
N PRO A 1106 -35.64 -56.87 -25.02
CA PRO A 1106 -36.93 -57.33 -24.50
C PRO A 1106 -37.61 -58.47 -25.31
N GLY A 1107 -37.24 -58.63 -26.58
CA GLY A 1107 -37.68 -59.72 -27.45
C GLY A 1107 -37.07 -61.10 -27.11
N GLN A 1108 -35.89 -61.11 -26.47
CA GLN A 1108 -35.02 -62.29 -26.34
C GLN A 1108 -35.21 -63.07 -25.05
N VAL A 1109 -35.68 -62.44 -23.98
CA VAL A 1109 -35.88 -63.11 -22.68
C VAL A 1109 -37.33 -62.98 -22.26
N TYR A 1110 -37.99 -64.12 -22.09
CA TYR A 1110 -39.35 -64.19 -21.57
C TYR A 1110 -39.33 -64.61 -20.09
N ASN A 1111 -39.89 -63.79 -19.20
CA ASN A 1111 -40.08 -64.15 -17.80
C ASN A 1111 -41.47 -64.76 -17.61
N ALA A 1112 -41.53 -66.08 -17.48
CA ALA A 1112 -42.78 -66.84 -17.33
C ALA A 1112 -43.46 -66.61 -15.97
N SER A 1113 -42.69 -66.19 -14.96
CA SER A 1113 -43.16 -65.97 -13.59
C SER A 1113 -43.49 -64.50 -13.28
N LYS A 1114 -43.34 -63.59 -14.26
CA LYS A 1114 -43.49 -62.13 -14.05
C LYS A 1114 -44.85 -61.72 -13.47
N ALA A 1115 -45.91 -62.47 -13.79
CA ALA A 1115 -47.26 -62.22 -13.29
C ALA A 1115 -47.66 -63.10 -12.08
N GLN A 1116 -46.75 -63.94 -11.57
CA GLN A 1116 -47.02 -64.82 -10.44
C GLN A 1116 -46.81 -64.10 -9.11
N GLN A 1117 -47.61 -64.47 -8.12
CA GLN A 1117 -47.54 -63.97 -6.75
C GLN A 1117 -47.43 -65.13 -5.76
N VAL A 1118 -46.80 -64.87 -4.62
CA VAL A 1118 -46.68 -65.81 -3.49
C VAL A 1118 -47.40 -65.22 -2.29
N HIS A 1119 -48.22 -66.04 -1.63
CA HIS A 1119 -48.92 -65.65 -0.42
C HIS A 1119 -47.97 -65.76 0.79
N VAL A 1120 -47.72 -64.63 1.45
CA VAL A 1120 -46.87 -64.53 2.63
C VAL A 1120 -47.75 -64.21 3.85
N LEU A 1121 -47.64 -65.04 4.89
CA LEU A 1121 -48.37 -64.84 6.14
C LEU A 1121 -47.66 -63.84 7.06
N PRO A 1122 -48.34 -63.24 8.05
CA PRO A 1122 -47.71 -62.39 9.06
C PRO A 1122 -46.62 -63.12 9.88
N ALA A 1123 -45.70 -62.34 10.45
CA ALA A 1123 -44.62 -62.84 11.31
C ALA A 1123 -45.17 -63.68 12.47
N ALA A 1124 -44.42 -64.73 12.89
CA ALA A 1124 -44.84 -65.57 14.01
C ALA A 1124 -44.82 -64.75 15.32
N PRO A 1125 -45.85 -64.85 16.19
CA PRO A 1125 -45.86 -64.16 17.48
C PRO A 1125 -44.74 -64.71 18.38
N THR A 1126 -43.86 -63.83 18.85
CA THR A 1126 -42.79 -64.14 19.81
C THR A 1126 -43.41 -64.41 21.18
N GLU A 1127 -43.26 -65.65 21.71
CA GLU A 1127 -43.63 -65.98 23.09
C GLU A 1127 -42.78 -65.13 24.06
N ALA A 1128 -43.45 -64.43 24.97
CA ALA A 1128 -42.82 -63.52 25.93
C ALA A 1128 -42.12 -64.30 27.05
N ASN A 1129 -40.79 -64.14 27.14
CA ASN A 1129 -40.02 -64.05 28.39
C ASN A 1129 -38.65 -63.43 28.13
#